data_AF-Q7MBR8-F1
#
_entry.id   AF-Q7MBR8-F1
#
_cell.length_a   1.000
_cell.length_b   1.000
_cell.length_c   1.000
_cell.angle_alpha   90.00
_cell.angle_beta   90.00
_cell.angle_gamma   90.00
#
_symmetry.space_group_name_H-M   'P 1'
#
loop_
_entity.id
_entity.type
_entity.pdbx_description
1 polymer ?
#
loop_
_entity_poly.entity_id
_entity_poly.type
_entity_poly.pdbx_seq_one_letter_code
_entity_poly.pdbx_strand_id
1 'polypeptide(L)'
;MSVVMSHLLPFPRRRLALACLLASISGASFAQTQCDVAQLQQSPDLAAAISSADYACYSGWFSAPSDTLNSIYSEASLSRVQVALHQAVQTYQGEAEQARAIENLGEYVRAAYYVRYNAGNVAAFSDLLGQQFAHTINAFLANPHALDQGREQVGAMKSLTLMVDNVKQLPLTMDAMMLALQQFNPETAKNTQWVDGLNNLFRSMAGHIANDAFYRYLASNTQHIDTLEKFANDNAWALDTDADFLVFNALRETGRLIASPDKATKQKAVQVMQRVMARYPLGSEHDKLWLAAVEMLSYFAPETLNGLDLPQAKRNLAARVLPNRHECQGPAIIRSQDLTPAQAAKACDVLAAKEADFHQVANTGMQPVADDHNQRVEVAVFANNDSYVDYSAFLFGNTTDNGGQYLEGNPADEHNTARFVAYRYANGEELSILNLEHEYTHYLDARFNQYGSFSDNLAHGYVVWWLEGFAEYMHYKQGYQAAIELIAQGKMSLSQVFATSYSHDTNRIYRWGYLAVRFMLENHPQEVEGLLALSRSGQFEQWAQQVQTLGQQYDGEFARWLDGLEVTPENPDTDPDTPTEPSDGVTQLQANQNITLSGEAYSEKLFYVDVPANTTHFSVAIEGDGDADLYMSYNQVAHYYDFEVSEFVDGSNEEIQFAADTSGYVKPGRYYLSVTGRGRYQAVNLTATIDTAAPTPPTQEQDDLAPVMLQSGQAQHLTVHQQRYAAVYVPEGVSEVRIWLSDLTPSDSQGNMNLYASREHWPTPEQHQFASRYAGSNQYLAIPVEQSGYLHFSLNAPQQGDDVEMVVYFH
;
A
#
# COMPACT_ATOMS: atom_id res chain seq x y z
N MET A 1 7.09 -18.11 1.45
CA MET A 1 7.97 -16.99 1.07
C MET A 1 7.07 -15.78 0.89
N SER A 2 6.72 -15.12 2.00
CA SER A 2 5.75 -14.03 2.03
C SER A 2 6.50 -12.73 2.21
N VAL A 3 6.48 -11.90 1.17
CA VAL A 3 6.96 -10.53 1.21
C VAL A 3 5.86 -9.72 1.89
N VAL A 4 6.12 -9.28 3.13
CA VAL A 4 5.29 -8.30 3.82
C VAL A 4 5.51 -6.96 3.12
N MET A 5 4.68 -6.67 2.12
CA MET A 5 4.49 -5.31 1.62
C MET A 5 3.74 -4.53 2.70
N SER A 6 4.42 -3.59 3.33
CA SER A 6 3.80 -2.53 4.13
C SER A 6 2.89 -1.71 3.21
N HIS A 7 1.64 -2.13 3.10
CA HIS A 7 0.59 -1.33 2.50
C HIS A 7 0.37 -0.12 3.40
N LEU A 8 0.92 1.03 3.00
CA LEU A 8 0.34 2.32 3.37
C LEU A 8 -1.09 2.33 2.82
N LEU A 9 -2.05 2.14 3.73
CA LEU A 9 -3.47 2.01 3.43
C LEU A 9 -3.98 3.21 2.61
N PRO A 10 -4.80 2.98 1.57
CA PRO A 10 -5.53 4.04 0.89
C PRO A 10 -6.66 4.57 1.80
N PHE A 11 -6.82 5.90 1.81
CA PHE A 11 -7.85 6.64 2.56
C PHE A 11 -9.27 6.01 2.49
N PRO A 12 -9.99 5.88 3.63
CA PRO A 12 -11.29 5.20 3.67
C PRO A 12 -12.45 6.08 3.19
N ARG A 13 -13.43 5.39 2.58
CA ARG A 13 -14.72 5.92 2.12
C ARG A 13 -15.60 6.26 3.33
N ARG A 14 -15.94 7.55 3.54
CA ARG A 14 -17.01 7.95 4.47
C ARG A 14 -18.36 7.36 3.99
N ARG A 15 -18.94 6.41 4.73
CA ARG A 15 -20.34 5.97 4.53
C ARG A 15 -21.23 6.71 5.54
N LEU A 16 -21.95 7.72 5.04
CA LEU A 16 -23.11 8.30 5.70
C LEU A 16 -24.20 7.23 5.83
N ALA A 17 -24.49 6.82 7.05
CA ALA A 17 -25.69 6.06 7.39
C ALA A 17 -26.65 6.99 8.14
N LEU A 18 -27.77 7.39 7.53
CA LEU A 18 -29.12 7.12 8.03
C LEU A 18 -30.23 7.77 7.17
N ALA A 19 -31.36 7.06 7.14
CA ALA A 19 -32.74 7.50 6.97
C ALA A 19 -33.27 7.81 5.55
N CYS A 20 -33.87 6.78 4.94
CA CYS A 20 -35.24 6.88 4.39
C CYS A 20 -35.83 5.47 4.20
N LEU A 21 -36.43 4.95 5.26
CA LEU A 21 -37.45 3.89 5.16
C LEU A 21 -38.76 4.55 4.73
N LEU A 22 -39.38 4.00 3.67
CA LEU A 22 -40.78 4.07 3.23
C LEU A 22 -40.95 4.52 1.78
N ALA A 23 -40.91 3.55 0.85
CA ALA A 23 -41.93 3.33 -0.19
C ALA A 23 -41.44 2.26 -1.18
N SER A 24 -41.77 0.99 -0.93
CA SER A 24 -41.54 -0.07 -1.91
C SER A 24 -42.70 -1.06 -1.89
N ILE A 25 -43.77 -0.74 -2.63
CA ILE A 25 -44.57 -1.76 -3.29
C ILE A 25 -44.86 -1.25 -4.71
N SER A 26 -44.02 -1.64 -5.65
CA SER A 26 -44.35 -1.73 -7.07
C SER A 26 -43.43 -2.78 -7.66
N GLY A 27 -43.97 -3.95 -7.96
CA GLY A 27 -43.23 -5.04 -8.59
C GLY A 27 -42.72 -4.58 -9.97
N ALA A 28 -41.41 -4.49 -10.11
CA ALA A 28 -40.74 -4.42 -11.40
C ALA A 28 -40.12 -5.78 -11.68
N SER A 29 -40.51 -6.40 -12.80
CA SER A 29 -39.75 -7.49 -13.41
C SER A 29 -38.28 -7.08 -13.52
N PHE A 30 -37.35 -7.92 -13.06
CA PHE A 30 -35.94 -7.81 -13.41
C PHE A 30 -35.80 -7.98 -14.92
N ALA A 31 -35.68 -6.88 -15.66
CA ALA A 31 -35.08 -6.91 -16.98
C ALA A 31 -33.61 -7.27 -16.81
N GLN A 32 -33.13 -8.31 -17.51
CA GLN A 32 -31.70 -8.62 -17.62
C GLN A 32 -30.97 -7.36 -18.08
N THR A 33 -30.10 -6.80 -17.25
CA THR A 33 -29.24 -5.67 -17.58
C THR A 33 -28.30 -6.08 -18.71
N GLN A 34 -28.40 -5.44 -19.87
CA GLN A 34 -27.64 -5.74 -21.10
C GLN A 34 -26.15 -5.33 -21.04
N CYS A 35 -25.51 -5.41 -19.87
CA CYS A 35 -24.13 -4.94 -19.65
C CYS A 35 -23.31 -5.80 -18.69
N ASP A 36 -23.75 -7.04 -18.42
CA ASP A 36 -22.89 -8.03 -17.74
C ASP A 36 -21.71 -8.44 -18.64
N VAL A 37 -20.64 -8.96 -18.02
CA VAL A 37 -19.37 -9.29 -18.73
C VAL A 37 -19.60 -10.27 -19.89
N ALA A 38 -20.44 -11.28 -19.70
CA ALA A 38 -20.71 -12.30 -20.71
C ALA A 38 -21.43 -11.73 -21.93
N GLN A 39 -22.34 -10.78 -21.71
CA GLN A 39 -23.03 -10.06 -22.77
C GLN A 39 -22.11 -9.07 -23.49
N LEU A 40 -21.25 -8.36 -22.76
CA LEU A 40 -20.27 -7.46 -23.38
C LEU A 40 -19.30 -8.22 -24.29
N GLN A 41 -18.88 -9.42 -23.91
CA GLN A 41 -18.07 -10.31 -24.77
C GLN A 41 -18.76 -10.68 -26.09
N GLN A 42 -20.09 -10.70 -26.11
CA GLN A 42 -20.89 -11.01 -27.29
C GLN A 42 -21.36 -9.76 -28.05
N SER A 43 -21.09 -8.56 -27.54
CA SER A 43 -21.58 -7.33 -28.15
C SER A 43 -20.85 -7.04 -29.48
N PRO A 44 -21.58 -6.80 -30.58
CA PRO A 44 -20.98 -6.41 -31.85
C PRO A 44 -20.43 -4.97 -31.83
N ASP A 45 -20.98 -4.13 -30.95
CA ASP A 45 -20.48 -2.78 -30.68
C ASP A 45 -20.28 -2.63 -29.17
N LEU A 46 -19.07 -2.95 -28.74
CA LEU A 46 -18.70 -2.92 -27.33
C LEU A 46 -18.82 -1.50 -26.75
N ALA A 47 -18.40 -0.48 -27.50
CA ALA A 47 -18.40 0.91 -26.99
C ALA A 47 -19.82 1.44 -26.81
N ALA A 48 -20.75 1.13 -27.71
CA ALA A 48 -22.16 1.49 -27.57
C ALA A 48 -22.82 0.75 -26.39
N ALA A 49 -22.51 -0.54 -26.22
CA ALA A 49 -23.03 -1.33 -25.10
C ALA A 49 -22.53 -0.79 -23.74
N ILE A 50 -21.24 -0.44 -23.65
CA ILE A 50 -20.69 0.21 -22.45
C ILE A 50 -21.36 1.57 -22.23
N SER A 51 -21.46 2.41 -23.26
CA SER A 51 -22.01 3.77 -23.13
C SER A 51 -23.44 3.79 -22.59
N SER A 52 -24.25 2.78 -22.95
CA SER A 52 -25.65 2.65 -22.51
C SER A 52 -25.84 1.84 -21.22
N ALA A 53 -24.75 1.37 -20.60
CA ALA A 53 -24.79 0.54 -19.41
C ALA A 53 -25.41 1.26 -18.20
N ASP A 54 -25.96 0.45 -17.29
CA ASP A 54 -26.42 0.92 -15.99
C ASP A 54 -25.35 0.74 -14.91
N TYR A 55 -25.42 1.54 -13.84
CA TYR A 55 -24.49 1.55 -12.73
C TYR A 55 -24.35 0.17 -12.05
N ALA A 56 -25.40 -0.66 -12.10
CA ALA A 56 -25.37 -2.03 -11.60
C ALA A 56 -24.26 -2.89 -12.26
N CYS A 57 -23.87 -2.56 -13.49
CA CYS A 57 -22.86 -3.31 -14.25
C CYS A 57 -21.42 -3.07 -13.78
N TYR A 58 -21.15 -1.97 -13.07
CA TYR A 58 -19.80 -1.64 -12.63
C TYR A 58 -19.19 -2.75 -11.78
N SER A 59 -19.96 -3.29 -10.83
CA SER A 59 -19.49 -4.37 -9.95
C SER A 59 -19.01 -5.60 -10.74
N GLY A 60 -19.73 -5.97 -11.80
CA GLY A 60 -19.37 -7.08 -12.68
C GLY A 60 -18.10 -6.82 -13.49
N TRP A 61 -17.86 -5.57 -13.90
CA TRP A 61 -16.66 -5.20 -14.65
C TRP A 61 -15.39 -5.33 -13.80
N PHE A 62 -15.41 -4.84 -12.56
CA PHE A 62 -14.25 -4.95 -11.65
C PHE A 62 -14.00 -6.37 -11.11
N SER A 63 -14.98 -7.27 -11.24
CA SER A 63 -14.89 -8.69 -10.85
C SER A 63 -14.83 -9.63 -12.05
N ALA A 64 -14.54 -9.09 -13.25
CA ALA A 64 -14.50 -9.88 -14.47
C ALA A 64 -13.46 -11.01 -14.37
N PRO A 65 -13.75 -12.23 -14.87
CA PRO A 65 -12.80 -13.33 -14.81
C PRO A 65 -11.56 -13.07 -15.67
N SER A 66 -10.46 -13.77 -15.40
CA SER A 66 -9.16 -13.56 -16.05
C SER A 66 -9.17 -13.82 -17.56
N ASP A 67 -10.12 -14.59 -18.09
CA ASP A 67 -10.33 -14.80 -19.52
C ASP A 67 -10.71 -13.51 -20.28
N THR A 68 -11.24 -12.49 -19.57
CA THR A 68 -11.54 -11.18 -20.14
C THR A 68 -10.30 -10.40 -20.54
N LEU A 69 -9.14 -10.67 -19.92
CA LEU A 69 -7.87 -9.95 -20.15
C LEU A 69 -7.39 -10.02 -21.60
N ASN A 70 -7.72 -11.11 -22.30
CA ASN A 70 -7.36 -11.32 -23.71
C ASN A 70 -8.52 -11.07 -24.68
N SER A 71 -9.70 -10.68 -24.19
CA SER A 71 -10.88 -10.38 -25.01
C SER A 71 -11.29 -8.92 -24.86
N ILE A 72 -12.32 -8.64 -24.06
CA ILE A 72 -12.88 -7.30 -23.90
C ILE A 72 -11.94 -6.35 -23.14
N TYR A 73 -11.01 -6.88 -22.32
CA TYR A 73 -9.95 -6.13 -21.63
C TYR A 73 -8.57 -6.26 -22.30
N SER A 74 -8.53 -6.64 -23.58
CA SER A 74 -7.29 -6.57 -24.38
C SER A 74 -6.94 -5.12 -24.73
N GLU A 75 -5.65 -4.83 -24.96
CA GLU A 75 -5.20 -3.50 -25.36
C GLU A 75 -5.89 -2.99 -26.65
N ALA A 76 -6.12 -3.88 -27.62
CA ALA A 76 -6.85 -3.55 -28.84
C ALA A 76 -8.31 -3.16 -28.57
N SER A 77 -8.96 -3.80 -27.60
CA SER A 77 -10.30 -3.45 -27.16
C SER A 77 -10.31 -2.08 -26.48
N LEU A 78 -9.40 -1.87 -25.53
CA LEU A 78 -9.27 -0.60 -24.80
C LEU A 78 -8.89 0.56 -25.72
N SER A 79 -8.11 0.31 -26.78
CA SER A 79 -7.81 1.32 -27.80
C SER A 79 -9.06 1.78 -28.56
N ARG A 80 -10.00 0.86 -28.87
CA ARG A 80 -11.29 1.23 -29.48
C ARG A 80 -12.18 1.99 -28.49
N VAL A 81 -12.20 1.58 -27.23
CA VAL A 81 -12.91 2.30 -26.16
C VAL A 81 -12.32 3.70 -25.96
N GLN A 82 -11.00 3.86 -26.05
CA GLN A 82 -10.31 5.15 -25.99
C GLN A 82 -10.78 6.08 -27.10
N VAL A 83 -10.88 5.61 -28.34
CA VAL A 83 -11.40 6.40 -29.47
C VAL A 83 -12.85 6.83 -29.24
N ALA A 84 -13.70 5.91 -28.77
CA ALA A 84 -15.10 6.21 -28.48
C ALA A 84 -15.24 7.24 -27.34
N LEU A 85 -14.48 7.08 -26.26
CA LEU A 85 -14.44 8.02 -25.15
C LEU A 85 -13.95 9.40 -25.59
N HIS A 86 -12.89 9.46 -26.42
CA HIS A 86 -12.40 10.71 -26.96
C HIS A 86 -13.45 11.45 -27.80
N GLN A 87 -14.20 10.72 -28.64
CA GLN A 87 -15.29 11.30 -29.43
C GLN A 87 -16.46 11.78 -28.56
N ALA A 88 -16.82 11.03 -27.51
CA ALA A 88 -17.83 11.44 -26.54
C ALA A 88 -17.42 12.75 -25.84
N VAL A 89 -16.15 12.86 -25.44
CA VAL A 89 -15.59 14.07 -24.81
C VAL A 89 -15.59 15.27 -25.78
N GLN A 90 -15.20 15.08 -27.05
CA GLN A 90 -15.18 16.16 -28.05
C GLN A 90 -16.57 16.76 -28.32
N THR A 91 -17.62 15.97 -28.15
CA THR A 91 -19.01 16.38 -28.42
C THR A 91 -19.80 16.72 -27.16
N TYR A 92 -19.14 16.68 -26.00
CA TYR A 92 -19.78 16.90 -24.71
C TYR A 92 -20.25 18.34 -24.53
N GLN A 93 -21.54 18.50 -24.23
CA GLN A 93 -22.24 19.79 -24.02
C GLN A 93 -22.80 19.94 -22.60
N GLY A 94 -22.36 19.10 -21.65
CA GLY A 94 -22.87 19.12 -20.28
C GLY A 94 -24.18 18.35 -20.07
N GLU A 95 -24.74 17.71 -21.10
CA GLU A 95 -26.00 16.96 -20.98
C GLU A 95 -25.83 15.67 -20.16
N ALA A 96 -26.84 15.32 -19.36
CA ALA A 96 -26.78 14.20 -18.42
C ALA A 96 -26.54 12.84 -19.12
N GLU A 97 -27.17 12.60 -20.27
CA GLU A 97 -26.98 11.37 -21.06
C GLU A 97 -25.56 11.25 -21.60
N GLN A 98 -24.97 12.36 -22.05
CA GLN A 98 -23.58 12.40 -22.52
C GLN A 98 -22.60 12.16 -21.36
N ALA A 99 -22.85 12.80 -20.22
CA ALA A 99 -22.04 12.61 -19.03
C ALA A 99 -22.05 11.15 -18.55
N ARG A 100 -23.23 10.52 -18.51
CA ARG A 100 -23.37 9.10 -18.17
C ARG A 100 -22.58 8.19 -19.14
N ALA A 101 -22.62 8.47 -20.44
CA ALA A 101 -21.84 7.70 -21.42
C ALA A 101 -20.33 7.84 -21.17
N ILE A 102 -19.86 9.06 -20.88
CA ILE A 102 -18.45 9.33 -20.53
C ILE A 102 -18.06 8.60 -19.25
N GLU A 103 -18.89 8.67 -18.20
CA GLU A 103 -18.69 7.96 -16.94
C GLU A 103 -18.55 6.45 -17.18
N ASN A 104 -19.50 5.84 -17.87
CA ASN A 104 -19.52 4.41 -18.17
C ASN A 104 -18.26 3.95 -18.90
N LEU A 105 -17.85 4.69 -19.94
CA LEU A 105 -16.63 4.39 -20.70
C LEU A 105 -15.39 4.51 -19.81
N GLY A 106 -15.32 5.54 -18.95
CA GLY A 106 -14.22 5.70 -18.00
C GLY A 106 -14.17 4.58 -16.95
N GLU A 107 -15.31 4.21 -16.36
CA GLU A 107 -15.38 3.13 -15.35
C GLU A 107 -15.00 1.77 -15.94
N TYR A 108 -15.38 1.52 -17.19
CA TYR A 108 -14.98 0.32 -17.91
C TYR A 108 -13.46 0.24 -18.11
N VAL A 109 -12.82 1.36 -18.47
CA VAL A 109 -11.35 1.42 -18.59
C VAL A 109 -10.70 1.18 -17.23
N ARG A 110 -11.21 1.83 -16.17
CA ARG A 110 -10.69 1.65 -14.80
C ARG A 110 -10.80 0.20 -14.34
N ALA A 111 -11.90 -0.48 -14.65
CA ALA A 111 -12.07 -1.91 -14.38
C ALA A 111 -11.03 -2.76 -15.11
N ALA A 112 -10.77 -2.50 -16.39
CA ALA A 112 -9.77 -3.23 -17.16
C ALA A 112 -8.35 -3.12 -16.56
N TYR A 113 -7.93 -1.92 -16.16
CA TYR A 113 -6.65 -1.70 -15.48
C TYR A 113 -6.60 -2.39 -14.12
N TYR A 114 -7.70 -2.34 -13.35
CA TYR A 114 -7.79 -3.00 -12.05
C TYR A 114 -7.68 -4.54 -12.17
N VAL A 115 -8.45 -5.16 -13.06
CA VAL A 115 -8.45 -6.62 -13.25
C VAL A 115 -7.08 -7.09 -13.72
N ARG A 116 -6.43 -6.35 -14.64
CA ARG A 116 -5.08 -6.67 -15.11
C ARG A 116 -4.02 -6.54 -14.02
N TYR A 117 -4.07 -5.48 -13.21
CA TYR A 117 -3.16 -5.29 -12.07
C TYR A 117 -3.25 -6.44 -11.07
N ASN A 118 -4.47 -6.87 -10.72
CA ASN A 118 -4.68 -7.95 -9.74
C ASN A 118 -4.40 -9.35 -10.31
N ALA A 119 -4.33 -9.52 -11.62
CA ALA A 119 -3.97 -10.80 -12.23
C ALA A 119 -2.48 -11.16 -12.01
N GLY A 120 -1.62 -10.17 -11.74
CA GLY A 120 -0.21 -10.33 -11.35
C GLY A 120 0.76 -10.85 -12.44
N ASN A 121 0.31 -11.79 -13.28
CA ASN A 121 1.10 -12.49 -14.29
C ASN A 121 0.83 -12.01 -15.72
N VAL A 122 0.27 -10.82 -15.87
CA VAL A 122 -0.10 -10.26 -17.18
C VAL A 122 0.60 -8.91 -17.36
N ALA A 123 1.25 -8.73 -18.52
CA ALA A 123 1.93 -7.48 -18.86
C ALA A 123 0.98 -6.28 -18.71
N ALA A 124 1.52 -5.16 -18.22
CA ALA A 124 0.80 -3.90 -18.15
C ALA A 124 0.35 -3.45 -19.56
N PHE A 125 -0.66 -2.58 -19.60
CA PHE A 125 -1.01 -1.87 -20.84
C PHE A 125 0.16 -0.97 -21.27
N SER A 126 0.29 -0.73 -22.57
CA SER A 126 1.34 0.14 -23.09
C SER A 126 1.24 1.58 -22.57
N ASP A 127 2.41 2.23 -22.42
CA ASP A 127 2.48 3.64 -22.09
C ASP A 127 1.73 4.51 -23.11
N LEU A 128 1.77 4.15 -24.40
CA LEU A 128 1.06 4.88 -25.46
C LEU A 128 -0.44 4.92 -25.20
N LEU A 129 -1.06 3.79 -24.84
CA LEU A 129 -2.47 3.74 -24.51
C LEU A 129 -2.78 4.61 -23.29
N GLY A 130 -1.95 4.54 -22.25
CA GLY A 130 -2.06 5.41 -21.08
C GLY A 130 -2.02 6.90 -21.46
N GLN A 131 -1.06 7.30 -22.30
CA GLN A 131 -0.90 8.68 -22.78
C GLN A 131 -2.11 9.15 -23.59
N GLN A 132 -2.73 8.30 -24.40
CA GLN A 132 -3.95 8.62 -25.15
C GLN A 132 -5.15 8.85 -24.22
N PHE A 133 -5.28 8.06 -23.15
CA PHE A 133 -6.28 8.32 -22.11
C PHE A 133 -5.99 9.63 -21.38
N ALA A 134 -4.73 9.93 -21.03
CA ALA A 134 -4.34 11.19 -20.43
C ALA A 134 -4.70 12.40 -21.30
N HIS A 135 -4.44 12.32 -22.62
CA HIS A 135 -4.85 13.35 -23.57
C HIS A 135 -6.38 13.54 -23.60
N THR A 136 -7.14 12.45 -23.50
CA THR A 136 -8.61 12.50 -23.45
C THR A 136 -9.12 13.11 -22.14
N ILE A 137 -8.49 12.80 -21.01
CA ILE A 137 -8.80 13.41 -19.70
C ILE A 137 -8.53 14.93 -19.75
N ASN A 138 -7.40 15.36 -20.33
CA ASN A 138 -7.11 16.78 -20.50
C ASN A 138 -8.14 17.49 -21.39
N ALA A 139 -8.54 16.86 -22.50
CA ALA A 139 -9.60 17.40 -23.36
C ALA A 139 -10.94 17.53 -22.63
N PHE A 140 -11.27 16.56 -21.77
CA PHE A 140 -12.46 16.62 -20.92
C PHE A 140 -12.35 17.77 -19.91
N LEU A 141 -11.27 17.87 -19.13
CA LEU A 141 -11.10 18.92 -18.12
C LEU A 141 -11.01 20.33 -18.70
N ALA A 142 -10.64 20.47 -19.98
CA ALA A 142 -10.69 21.75 -20.70
C ALA A 142 -12.11 22.15 -21.16
N ASN A 143 -13.08 21.24 -21.12
CA ASN A 143 -14.46 21.52 -21.50
C ASN A 143 -15.15 22.41 -20.44
N PRO A 144 -15.89 23.46 -20.82
CA PRO A 144 -16.60 24.33 -19.88
C PRO A 144 -17.57 23.62 -18.93
N HIS A 145 -18.08 22.44 -19.33
CA HIS A 145 -19.02 21.63 -18.56
C HIS A 145 -18.36 20.53 -17.72
N ALA A 146 -17.03 20.41 -17.75
CA ALA A 146 -16.31 19.33 -17.08
C ALA A 146 -16.53 19.27 -15.56
N LEU A 147 -16.81 20.42 -14.96
CA LEU A 147 -16.94 20.61 -13.51
C LEU A 147 -18.36 20.99 -13.10
N ASP A 148 -19.35 20.81 -13.98
CA ASP A 148 -20.75 21.01 -13.65
C ASP A 148 -21.18 20.09 -12.48
N GLN A 149 -22.00 20.62 -11.56
CA GLN A 149 -22.34 19.94 -10.30
C GLN A 149 -23.58 19.03 -10.38
N GLY A 150 -24.09 18.77 -11.60
CA GLY A 150 -25.16 17.79 -11.81
C GLY A 150 -24.68 16.37 -11.54
N ARG A 151 -25.59 15.45 -11.20
CA ARG A 151 -25.24 14.11 -10.72
C ARG A 151 -24.40 13.33 -11.73
N GLU A 152 -24.86 13.27 -12.97
CA GLU A 152 -24.19 12.53 -14.04
C GLU A 152 -22.88 13.21 -14.47
N GLN A 153 -22.84 14.55 -14.44
CA GLN A 153 -21.63 15.35 -14.73
C GLN A 153 -20.54 15.12 -13.69
N VAL A 154 -20.91 15.08 -12.40
CA VAL A 154 -20.01 14.71 -11.31
C VAL A 154 -19.51 13.28 -11.46
N GLY A 155 -20.37 12.34 -11.89
CA GLY A 155 -19.99 10.97 -12.20
C GLY A 155 -18.91 10.90 -13.27
N ALA A 156 -19.12 11.57 -14.41
CA ALA A 156 -18.15 11.66 -15.50
C ALA A 156 -16.81 12.26 -15.05
N MET A 157 -16.86 13.39 -14.34
CA MET A 157 -15.69 14.07 -13.79
C MET A 157 -14.89 13.14 -12.86
N LYS A 158 -15.57 12.50 -11.91
CA LYS A 158 -14.95 11.59 -10.94
C LYS A 158 -14.34 10.37 -11.60
N SER A 159 -15.04 9.76 -12.56
CA SER A 159 -14.53 8.60 -13.31
C SER A 159 -13.24 8.94 -14.07
N LEU A 160 -13.23 10.02 -14.86
CA LEU A 160 -12.07 10.40 -15.66
C LEU A 160 -10.89 10.90 -14.83
N THR A 161 -11.14 11.70 -13.78
CA THR A 161 -10.06 12.17 -12.90
C THR A 161 -9.46 11.05 -12.07
N LEU A 162 -10.23 10.03 -11.68
CA LEU A 162 -9.69 8.87 -10.98
C LEU A 162 -8.92 7.93 -11.91
N MET A 163 -9.33 7.86 -13.18
CA MET A 163 -8.63 7.07 -14.21
C MET A 163 -7.16 7.50 -14.40
N VAL A 164 -6.80 8.74 -14.07
CA VAL A 164 -5.41 9.23 -14.06
C VAL A 164 -4.48 8.31 -13.27
N ASP A 165 -4.91 7.86 -12.10
CA ASP A 165 -4.15 6.92 -11.28
C ASP A 165 -4.09 5.52 -11.89
N ASN A 166 -5.22 5.05 -12.45
CA ASN A 166 -5.28 3.74 -13.10
C ASN A 166 -4.29 3.64 -14.27
N VAL A 167 -4.21 4.67 -15.10
CA VAL A 167 -3.33 4.70 -16.29
C VAL A 167 -1.89 5.15 -15.98
N LYS A 168 -1.61 5.58 -14.74
CA LYS A 168 -0.31 6.07 -14.26
C LYS A 168 0.27 7.26 -15.05
N GLN A 169 -0.59 8.20 -15.46
CA GLN A 169 -0.21 9.37 -16.27
C GLN A 169 -0.46 10.74 -15.60
N LEU A 170 -0.38 10.82 -14.26
CA LEU A 170 -0.51 12.11 -13.57
C LEU A 170 0.42 13.22 -14.11
N PRO A 171 1.69 12.96 -14.47
CA PRO A 171 2.56 13.99 -15.05
C PRO A 171 1.96 14.69 -16.28
N LEU A 172 1.15 13.99 -17.08
CA LEU A 172 0.53 14.56 -18.27
C LEU A 172 -0.78 15.30 -17.99
N THR A 173 -1.42 15.03 -16.85
CA THR A 173 -2.72 15.63 -16.48
C THR A 173 -2.64 16.61 -15.31
N MET A 174 -1.48 16.75 -14.66
CA MET A 174 -1.30 17.51 -13.42
C MET A 174 -1.80 18.95 -13.54
N ASP A 175 -1.46 19.66 -14.62
CA ASP A 175 -1.91 21.04 -14.84
C ASP A 175 -3.43 21.15 -14.88
N ALA A 176 -4.11 20.26 -15.61
CA ALA A 176 -5.56 20.25 -15.73
C ALA A 176 -6.23 19.91 -14.39
N MET A 177 -5.67 18.96 -13.63
CA MET A 177 -6.16 18.63 -12.30
C MET A 177 -5.97 19.78 -11.29
N MET A 178 -4.86 20.51 -11.36
CA MET A 178 -4.62 21.70 -10.54
C MET A 178 -5.61 22.83 -10.87
N LEU A 179 -5.92 23.05 -12.15
CA LEU A 179 -6.93 24.02 -12.58
C LEU A 179 -8.34 23.63 -12.10
N ALA A 180 -8.68 22.33 -12.12
CA ALA A 180 -9.93 21.84 -11.55
C ALA A 180 -9.99 22.07 -10.03
N LEU A 181 -8.90 21.79 -9.31
CA LEU A 181 -8.80 22.03 -7.86
C LEU A 181 -9.07 23.50 -7.50
N GLN A 182 -8.62 24.45 -8.33
CA GLN A 182 -8.84 25.88 -8.12
C GLN A 182 -10.31 26.32 -8.22
N GLN A 183 -11.22 25.48 -8.72
CA GLN A 183 -12.65 25.79 -8.72
C GLN A 183 -13.33 25.57 -7.37
N PHE A 184 -12.65 24.93 -6.41
CA PHE A 184 -13.17 24.73 -5.07
C PHE A 184 -13.40 26.07 -4.35
N ASN A 185 -14.60 26.23 -3.80
CA ASN A 185 -15.06 27.42 -3.09
C ASN A 185 -16.30 27.05 -2.22
N PRO A 186 -16.78 27.96 -1.34
CA PRO A 186 -17.90 27.67 -0.42
C PRO A 186 -19.20 27.21 -1.10
N GLU A 187 -19.48 27.64 -2.33
CA GLU A 187 -20.66 27.19 -3.06
C GLU A 187 -20.48 25.78 -3.59
N THR A 188 -19.35 25.52 -4.25
CA THR A 188 -19.08 24.18 -4.82
C THR A 188 -18.93 23.10 -3.74
N ALA A 189 -18.45 23.45 -2.55
CA ALA A 189 -18.25 22.52 -1.44
C ALA A 189 -19.54 21.92 -0.88
N LYS A 190 -20.70 22.50 -1.19
CA LYS A 190 -22.01 21.96 -0.80
C LYS A 190 -22.31 20.62 -1.47
N ASN A 191 -21.67 20.30 -2.58
CA ASN A 191 -21.80 19.02 -3.26
C ASN A 191 -20.64 18.09 -2.88
N THR A 192 -20.86 17.22 -1.90
CA THR A 192 -19.83 16.31 -1.37
C THR A 192 -19.27 15.33 -2.41
N GLN A 193 -20.08 14.89 -3.38
CA GLN A 193 -19.59 14.01 -4.47
C GLN A 193 -18.67 14.76 -5.43
N TRP A 194 -18.96 16.04 -5.68
CA TRP A 194 -18.09 16.89 -6.49
C TRP A 194 -16.74 17.14 -5.78
N VAL A 195 -16.76 17.41 -4.47
CA VAL A 195 -15.53 17.54 -3.65
C VAL A 195 -14.71 16.25 -3.67
N ASP A 196 -15.36 15.08 -3.54
CA ASP A 196 -14.68 13.78 -3.63
C ASP A 196 -14.05 13.54 -5.01
N GLY A 197 -14.64 14.08 -6.08
CA GLY A 197 -14.06 14.08 -7.41
C GLY A 197 -12.79 14.93 -7.52
N LEU A 198 -12.77 16.14 -6.95
CA LEU A 198 -11.54 16.95 -6.89
C LEU A 198 -10.41 16.27 -6.11
N ASN A 199 -10.78 15.51 -5.07
CA ASN A 199 -9.83 14.76 -4.25
C ASN A 199 -9.07 13.66 -5.04
N ASN A 200 -9.52 13.31 -6.25
CA ASN A 200 -8.80 12.37 -7.12
C ASN A 200 -7.41 12.86 -7.53
N LEU A 201 -7.13 14.17 -7.50
CA LEU A 201 -5.75 14.68 -7.65
C LEU A 201 -4.84 14.09 -6.57
N PHE A 202 -5.26 14.13 -5.31
CA PHE A 202 -4.47 13.64 -4.19
C PHE A 202 -4.37 12.12 -4.18
N ARG A 203 -5.44 11.41 -4.58
CA ARG A 203 -5.39 9.95 -4.84
C ARG A 203 -4.35 9.63 -5.91
N SER A 204 -4.31 10.40 -7.00
CA SER A 204 -3.34 10.23 -8.06
C SER A 204 -1.92 10.54 -7.58
N MET A 205 -1.70 11.61 -6.81
CA MET A 205 -0.38 11.92 -6.24
C MET A 205 0.12 10.75 -5.37
N ALA A 206 -0.71 10.25 -4.46
CA ALA A 206 -0.39 9.10 -3.62
C ALA A 206 -0.12 7.83 -4.44
N GLY A 207 -0.88 7.58 -5.51
CA GLY A 207 -0.70 6.43 -6.39
C GLY A 207 0.52 6.51 -7.32
N HIS A 208 1.20 7.66 -7.39
CA HIS A 208 2.40 7.90 -8.21
C HIS A 208 3.70 8.02 -7.39
N ILE A 209 3.68 7.75 -6.09
CA ILE A 209 4.85 7.89 -5.20
C ILE A 209 5.99 6.90 -5.52
N ALA A 210 5.70 5.84 -6.28
CA ALA A 210 6.68 4.87 -6.75
C ALA A 210 7.08 5.09 -8.23
N ASN A 211 6.59 6.18 -8.85
CA ASN A 211 6.80 6.48 -10.26
C ASN A 211 7.85 7.60 -10.42
N ASP A 212 9.01 7.29 -11.00
CA ASP A 212 10.09 8.26 -11.19
C ASP A 212 9.72 9.40 -12.14
N ALA A 213 8.81 9.18 -13.09
CA ALA A 213 8.33 10.22 -14.00
C ALA A 213 7.55 11.31 -13.23
N PHE A 214 6.89 10.95 -12.12
CA PHE A 214 6.19 11.91 -11.27
C PHE A 214 7.14 12.86 -10.55
N TYR A 215 8.21 12.34 -9.93
CA TYR A 215 9.20 13.19 -9.29
C TYR A 215 10.00 14.04 -10.28
N ARG A 216 10.38 13.49 -11.45
CA ARG A 216 11.04 14.27 -12.52
C ARG A 216 10.15 15.40 -13.03
N TYR A 217 8.86 15.14 -13.21
CA TYR A 217 7.90 16.17 -13.59
C TYR A 217 7.83 17.27 -12.52
N LEU A 218 7.70 16.92 -11.24
CA LEU A 218 7.62 17.91 -10.15
C LEU A 218 8.91 18.71 -9.97
N ALA A 219 10.07 18.10 -10.15
CA ALA A 219 11.36 18.79 -10.15
C ALA A 219 11.41 19.91 -11.19
N SER A 220 10.81 19.67 -12.36
CA SER A 220 10.71 20.66 -13.44
C SER A 220 9.54 21.63 -13.26
N ASN A 221 8.61 21.34 -12.33
CA ASN A 221 7.35 22.06 -12.17
C ASN A 221 7.06 22.39 -10.70
N THR A 222 8.09 22.85 -9.97
CA THR A 222 7.96 23.10 -8.53
C THR A 222 6.92 24.17 -8.19
N GLN A 223 6.47 25.00 -9.13
CA GLN A 223 5.35 25.94 -8.94
C GLN A 223 4.05 25.25 -8.48
N HIS A 224 3.86 23.97 -8.79
CA HIS A 224 2.70 23.21 -8.33
C HIS A 224 2.66 23.05 -6.81
N ILE A 225 3.82 23.00 -6.18
CA ILE A 225 3.95 22.99 -4.71
C ILE A 225 3.42 24.31 -4.13
N ASP A 226 3.71 25.45 -4.78
CA ASP A 226 3.17 26.75 -4.36
C ASP A 226 1.65 26.80 -4.55
N THR A 227 1.14 26.21 -5.64
CA THR A 227 -0.30 26.13 -5.90
C THR A 227 -1.01 25.33 -4.81
N LEU A 228 -0.46 24.20 -4.37
CA LEU A 228 -1.01 23.39 -3.28
C LEU A 228 -0.97 24.12 -1.93
N GLU A 229 0.13 24.80 -1.62
CA GLU A 229 0.23 25.64 -0.41
C GLU A 229 -0.81 26.77 -0.44
N LYS A 230 -0.91 27.49 -1.56
CA LYS A 230 -1.87 28.58 -1.73
C LYS A 230 -3.30 28.06 -1.60
N PHE A 231 -3.61 26.93 -2.23
CA PHE A 231 -4.91 26.28 -2.14
C PHE A 231 -5.29 26.00 -0.68
N ALA A 232 -4.40 25.38 0.10
CA ALA A 232 -4.66 25.07 1.50
C ALA A 232 -4.88 26.34 2.34
N ASN A 233 -4.08 27.38 2.09
CA ASN A 233 -4.18 28.65 2.82
C ASN A 233 -5.47 29.42 2.50
N ASP A 234 -5.87 29.48 1.23
CA ASP A 234 -7.06 30.21 0.79
C ASP A 234 -8.36 29.50 1.19
N ASN A 235 -8.29 28.18 1.38
CA ASN A 235 -9.45 27.34 1.69
C ASN A 235 -9.49 26.86 3.15
N ALA A 236 -8.78 27.51 4.06
CA ALA A 236 -8.79 27.16 5.48
C ALA A 236 -10.21 27.14 6.10
N TRP A 237 -11.14 27.94 5.55
CA TRP A 237 -12.56 27.92 5.93
C TRP A 237 -13.22 26.54 5.79
N ALA A 238 -12.72 25.67 4.91
CA ALA A 238 -13.29 24.34 4.68
C ALA A 238 -12.97 23.36 5.81
N LEU A 239 -12.02 23.70 6.69
CA LEU A 239 -11.60 22.84 7.81
C LEU A 239 -12.69 22.64 8.86
N ASP A 240 -13.71 23.51 8.87
CA ASP A 240 -14.88 23.44 9.75
C ASP A 240 -16.11 22.85 9.02
N THR A 241 -15.89 22.14 7.92
CA THR A 241 -16.95 21.57 7.07
C THR A 241 -16.64 20.11 6.72
N ASP A 242 -17.60 19.42 6.11
CA ASP A 242 -17.39 18.05 5.60
C ASP A 242 -16.35 17.95 4.47
N ALA A 243 -15.86 19.09 3.94
CA ALA A 243 -14.85 19.16 2.89
C ALA A 243 -13.41 19.37 3.42
N ASP A 244 -13.21 19.31 4.74
CA ASP A 244 -11.93 19.55 5.41
C ASP A 244 -10.77 18.70 4.85
N PHE A 245 -11.07 17.44 4.51
CA PHE A 245 -10.13 16.48 3.96
C PHE A 245 -9.41 16.97 2.69
N LEU A 246 -10.02 17.85 1.89
CA LEU A 246 -9.41 18.36 0.67
C LEU A 246 -8.23 19.29 0.99
N VAL A 247 -8.36 20.14 2.02
CA VAL A 247 -7.29 21.01 2.52
C VAL A 247 -6.18 20.19 3.16
N PHE A 248 -6.55 19.19 3.96
CA PHE A 248 -5.59 18.27 4.56
C PHE A 248 -4.79 17.51 3.52
N ASN A 249 -5.44 16.94 2.51
CA ASN A 249 -4.78 16.15 1.48
C ASN A 249 -3.84 17.01 0.63
N ALA A 250 -4.17 18.28 0.37
CA ALA A 250 -3.24 19.21 -0.26
C ALA A 250 -1.92 19.36 0.51
N LEU A 251 -2.00 19.49 1.84
CA LEU A 251 -0.81 19.62 2.69
C LEU A 251 -0.08 18.29 2.89
N ARG A 252 -0.79 17.19 3.13
CA ARG A 252 -0.19 15.86 3.32
C ARG A 252 0.50 15.39 2.05
N GLU A 253 -0.13 15.54 0.88
CA GLU A 253 0.52 15.17 -0.38
C GLU A 253 1.67 16.12 -0.72
N THR A 254 1.62 17.40 -0.33
CA THR A 254 2.80 18.28 -0.39
C THR A 254 3.92 17.78 0.52
N GLY A 255 3.61 17.42 1.77
CA GLY A 255 4.60 16.87 2.71
C GLY A 255 5.20 15.55 2.23
N ARG A 256 4.46 14.74 1.47
CA ARG A 256 4.95 13.47 0.92
C ARG A 256 6.05 13.69 -0.12
N LEU A 257 6.06 14.86 -0.76
CA LEU A 257 7.13 15.27 -1.68
C LEU A 257 8.47 15.52 -0.98
N ILE A 258 8.54 15.52 0.36
CA ILE A 258 9.81 15.51 1.09
C ILE A 258 10.60 14.21 0.81
N ALA A 259 9.91 13.11 0.46
CA ALA A 259 10.54 11.88 -0.01
C ALA A 259 11.15 12.00 -1.42
N SER A 260 10.96 13.13 -2.11
CA SER A 260 11.49 13.32 -3.46
C SER A 260 13.01 13.18 -3.47
N PRO A 261 13.58 12.43 -4.45
CA PRO A 261 15.02 12.44 -4.68
C PRO A 261 15.49 13.81 -5.18
N ASP A 262 14.65 14.59 -5.87
CA ASP A 262 15.04 15.91 -6.33
C ASP A 262 15.15 16.90 -5.15
N LYS A 263 16.34 17.49 -4.99
CA LYS A 263 16.69 18.40 -3.89
C LYS A 263 15.82 19.65 -3.87
N ALA A 264 15.52 20.23 -5.03
CA ALA A 264 14.70 21.44 -5.12
C ALA A 264 13.25 21.16 -4.66
N THR A 265 12.68 20.04 -5.10
CA THR A 265 11.36 19.56 -4.70
C THR A 265 11.29 19.28 -3.20
N LYS A 266 12.26 18.52 -2.66
CA LYS A 266 12.35 18.22 -1.22
C LYS A 266 12.45 19.49 -0.38
N GLN A 267 13.38 20.40 -0.73
CA GLN A 267 13.58 21.65 0.00
C GLN A 267 12.32 22.52 0.00
N LYS A 268 11.62 22.59 -1.14
CA LYS A 268 10.40 23.37 -1.24
C LYS A 268 9.27 22.79 -0.40
N ALA A 269 9.08 21.47 -0.43
CA ALA A 269 8.09 20.78 0.40
C ALA A 269 8.35 20.98 1.90
N VAL A 270 9.61 20.86 2.35
CA VAL A 270 10.01 21.16 3.73
C VAL A 270 9.66 22.60 4.12
N GLN A 271 9.98 23.57 3.26
CA GLN A 271 9.68 24.97 3.53
C GLN A 271 8.18 25.24 3.63
N VAL A 272 7.35 24.57 2.82
CA VAL A 272 5.88 24.67 2.95
C VAL A 272 5.44 24.15 4.32
N MET A 273 5.91 22.97 4.75
CA MET A 273 5.54 22.43 6.07
C MET A 273 5.95 23.37 7.22
N GLN A 274 7.14 23.96 7.15
CA GLN A 274 7.60 24.96 8.13
C GLN A 274 6.72 26.22 8.14
N ARG A 275 6.29 26.71 6.96
CA ARG A 275 5.37 27.85 6.87
C ARG A 275 3.98 27.53 7.41
N VAL A 276 3.47 26.32 7.15
CA VAL A 276 2.20 25.83 7.73
C VAL A 276 2.29 25.82 9.26
N MET A 277 3.36 25.27 9.82
CA MET A 277 3.58 25.26 11.28
C MET A 277 3.64 26.68 11.87
N ALA A 278 4.30 27.62 11.19
CA ALA A 278 4.40 29.00 11.65
C ALA A 278 3.06 29.74 11.57
N ARG A 279 2.23 29.43 10.56
CA ARG A 279 0.92 30.06 10.34
C ARG A 279 -0.17 29.53 11.26
N TYR A 280 -0.14 28.23 11.56
CA TYR A 280 -1.16 27.53 12.34
C TYR A 280 -0.58 26.93 13.62
N PRO A 281 0.07 27.72 14.50
CA PRO A 281 0.75 27.17 15.68
C PRO A 281 -0.19 26.31 16.53
N LEU A 282 0.36 25.29 17.19
CA LEU A 282 -0.39 24.39 18.05
C LEU A 282 -1.24 25.16 19.06
N GLY A 283 -2.55 24.89 19.11
CA GLY A 283 -3.51 25.64 19.93
C GLY A 283 -4.28 26.75 19.20
N SER A 284 -3.94 27.06 17.96
CA SER A 284 -4.74 27.94 17.09
C SER A 284 -6.00 27.23 16.56
N GLU A 285 -6.91 27.99 15.93
CA GLU A 285 -8.19 27.49 15.39
C GLU A 285 -8.04 26.34 14.37
N HIS A 286 -6.92 26.28 13.66
CA HIS A 286 -6.62 25.23 12.67
C HIS A 286 -5.31 24.50 12.95
N ASP A 287 -4.99 24.32 14.24
CA ASP A 287 -3.79 23.62 14.69
C ASP A 287 -3.66 22.17 14.21
N LYS A 288 -4.76 21.54 13.77
CA LYS A 288 -4.73 20.26 13.08
C LYS A 288 -3.85 20.28 11.81
N LEU A 289 -3.69 21.43 11.15
CA LEU A 289 -2.73 21.58 10.05
C LEU A 289 -1.27 21.55 10.52
N TRP A 290 -0.99 22.06 11.72
CA TRP A 290 0.32 21.93 12.34
C TRP A 290 0.63 20.50 12.69
N LEU A 291 -0.36 19.74 13.18
CA LEU A 291 -0.20 18.30 13.44
C LEU A 291 0.14 17.56 12.15
N ALA A 292 -0.61 17.81 11.07
CA ALA A 292 -0.31 17.23 9.76
C ALA A 292 1.12 17.59 9.29
N ALA A 293 1.53 18.86 9.39
CA ALA A 293 2.88 19.28 8.99
C ALA A 293 3.98 18.61 9.84
N VAL A 294 3.80 18.53 11.16
CA VAL A 294 4.74 17.89 12.07
C VAL A 294 4.80 16.38 11.86
N GLU A 295 3.68 15.71 11.58
CA GLU A 295 3.67 14.30 11.19
C GLU A 295 4.49 14.07 9.92
N MET A 296 4.25 14.87 8.88
CA MET A 296 4.98 14.75 7.61
C MET A 296 6.47 15.03 7.78
N LEU A 297 6.86 16.04 8.55
CA LEU A 297 8.27 16.32 8.83
C LEU A 297 8.90 15.25 9.73
N SER A 298 8.20 14.78 10.78
CA SER A 298 8.69 13.69 11.64
C SER A 298 8.92 12.41 10.85
N TYR A 299 8.06 12.16 9.85
CA TYR A 299 8.16 10.98 9.00
C TYR A 299 9.26 11.11 7.94
N PHE A 300 9.33 12.24 7.23
CA PHE A 300 10.17 12.36 6.03
C PHE A 300 11.46 13.20 6.19
N ALA A 301 11.55 14.04 7.22
CA ALA A 301 12.69 14.92 7.46
C ALA A 301 12.79 15.33 8.94
N PRO A 302 12.92 14.39 9.89
CA PRO A 302 12.87 14.68 11.33
C PRO A 302 13.98 15.65 11.79
N GLU A 303 15.11 15.75 11.07
CA GLU A 303 16.15 16.75 11.33
C GLU A 303 15.64 18.19 11.24
N THR A 304 14.58 18.43 10.48
CA THR A 304 13.99 19.77 10.31
C THR A 304 13.20 20.22 11.53
N LEU A 305 12.88 19.30 12.45
CA LEU A 305 12.19 19.56 13.71
C LEU A 305 13.15 19.81 14.87
N ASN A 306 14.47 19.82 14.61
CA ASN A 306 15.48 20.14 15.62
C ASN A 306 15.19 21.51 16.27
N GLY A 307 14.96 21.50 17.59
CA GLY A 307 14.58 22.69 18.37
C GLY A 307 13.10 22.78 18.75
N LEU A 308 12.24 21.92 18.20
CA LEU A 308 10.87 21.75 18.67
C LEU A 308 10.83 20.71 19.80
N ASP A 309 10.41 21.12 20.99
CA ASP A 309 10.18 20.20 22.12
C ASP A 309 8.84 19.45 21.89
N LEU A 310 8.89 18.40 21.08
CA LEU A 310 7.75 17.53 20.78
C LEU A 310 7.12 16.94 22.06
N PRO A 311 7.87 16.44 23.05
CA PRO A 311 7.29 16.03 24.33
C PRO A 311 6.49 17.13 25.02
N GLN A 312 6.99 18.37 25.05
CA GLN A 312 6.24 19.49 25.62
C GLN A 312 5.01 19.85 24.78
N ALA A 313 5.10 19.80 23.45
CA ALA A 313 3.97 20.00 22.56
C ALA A 313 2.85 18.98 22.82
N LYS A 314 3.19 17.69 22.95
CA LYS A 314 2.25 16.63 23.34
C LYS A 314 1.62 16.90 24.71
N ARG A 315 2.40 17.28 25.71
CA ARG A 315 1.88 17.64 27.05
C ARG A 315 0.89 18.81 26.99
N ASN A 316 1.24 19.88 26.28
CA ASN A 316 0.38 21.06 26.12
C ASN A 316 -0.92 20.70 25.38
N LEU A 317 -0.82 19.91 24.31
CA LEU A 317 -1.98 19.43 23.56
C LEU A 317 -2.90 18.58 24.43
N ALA A 318 -2.34 17.57 25.12
CA ALA A 318 -3.10 16.67 25.97
C ALA A 318 -3.82 17.43 27.11
N ALA A 319 -3.19 18.45 27.68
CA ALA A 319 -3.80 19.28 28.72
C ALA A 319 -4.99 20.12 28.20
N ARG A 320 -4.97 20.50 26.92
CA ARG A 320 -6.04 21.28 26.28
C ARG A 320 -7.17 20.39 25.75
N VAL A 321 -6.84 19.27 25.10
CA VAL A 321 -7.80 18.38 24.44
C VAL A 321 -8.41 17.38 25.40
N LEU A 322 -7.69 16.95 26.46
CA LEU A 322 -8.19 16.04 27.48
C LEU A 322 -8.07 16.68 28.88
N PRO A 323 -8.74 17.82 29.14
CA PRO A 323 -8.57 18.60 30.37
C PRO A 323 -9.19 17.94 31.61
N ASN A 324 -10.21 17.10 31.44
CA ASN A 324 -10.89 16.48 32.55
C ASN A 324 -10.15 15.22 32.97
N ARG A 325 -9.98 15.02 34.28
CA ARG A 325 -9.37 13.83 34.87
C ARG A 325 -10.22 13.31 36.02
N HIS A 326 -10.56 12.03 36.00
CA HIS A 326 -11.34 11.35 37.03
C HIS A 326 -10.66 10.04 37.41
N GLU A 327 -10.41 9.82 38.70
CA GLU A 327 -9.86 8.55 39.19
C GLU A 327 -10.99 7.62 39.59
N CYS A 328 -11.02 6.43 39.00
CA CYS A 328 -11.90 5.36 39.46
C CYS A 328 -11.35 4.73 40.75
N GLN A 329 -12.17 3.94 41.44
CA GLN A 329 -11.70 3.15 42.59
C GLN A 329 -10.77 2.01 42.16
N GLY A 330 -10.99 1.46 40.95
CA GLY A 330 -10.12 0.47 40.30
C GLY A 330 -8.92 1.10 39.59
N PRO A 331 -8.24 0.35 38.69
CA PRO A 331 -7.02 0.81 38.05
C PRO A 331 -7.24 1.97 37.07
N ALA A 332 -8.46 2.14 36.56
CA ALA A 332 -8.77 3.13 35.53
C ALA A 332 -8.61 4.59 35.99
N ILE A 333 -8.02 5.41 35.12
CA ILE A 333 -8.01 6.87 35.20
C ILE A 333 -8.64 7.39 33.93
N ILE A 334 -9.83 7.99 34.03
CA ILE A 334 -10.50 8.58 32.87
C ILE A 334 -9.93 9.96 32.63
N ARG A 335 -9.39 10.18 31.43
CA ARG A 335 -9.04 11.50 30.91
C ARG A 335 -9.94 11.81 29.75
N SER A 336 -10.72 12.89 29.84
CA SER A 336 -11.73 13.16 28.81
C SER A 336 -11.71 14.59 28.33
N GLN A 337 -12.16 14.76 27.09
CA GLN A 337 -12.36 16.07 26.50
C GLN A 337 -13.54 16.80 27.14
N ASP A 338 -14.68 16.09 27.32
CA ASP A 338 -15.94 16.74 27.68
C ASP A 338 -16.89 15.89 28.54
N LEU A 339 -16.47 14.74 29.07
CA LEU A 339 -17.34 13.98 29.98
C LEU A 339 -17.60 14.78 31.25
N THR A 340 -18.86 14.83 31.65
CA THR A 340 -19.25 15.37 32.96
C THR A 340 -18.74 14.46 34.09
N PRO A 341 -18.60 14.98 35.34
CA PRO A 341 -18.24 14.15 36.49
C PRO A 341 -19.19 12.97 36.71
N ALA A 342 -20.49 13.13 36.41
CA ALA A 342 -21.48 12.05 36.52
C ALA A 342 -21.29 10.96 35.46
N GLN A 343 -21.00 11.35 34.21
CA GLN A 343 -20.68 10.38 33.16
C GLN A 343 -19.36 9.66 33.45
N ALA A 344 -18.34 10.35 33.94
CA ALA A 344 -17.08 9.74 34.33
C ALA A 344 -17.27 8.72 35.47
N ALA A 345 -18.06 9.06 36.51
CA ALA A 345 -18.40 8.12 37.58
C ALA A 345 -19.15 6.89 37.04
N LYS A 346 -20.14 7.09 36.16
CA LYS A 346 -20.87 5.98 35.52
C LYS A 346 -19.96 5.09 34.67
N ALA A 347 -19.00 5.68 33.95
CA ALA A 347 -18.00 4.91 33.22
C ALA A 347 -17.14 4.07 34.17
N CYS A 348 -16.70 4.62 35.30
CA CYS A 348 -15.99 3.84 36.33
C CYS A 348 -16.83 2.65 36.84
N ASP A 349 -18.13 2.83 37.07
CA ASP A 349 -19.01 1.74 37.51
C ASP A 349 -19.10 0.63 36.45
N VAL A 350 -19.19 0.99 35.16
CA VAL A 350 -19.18 0.02 34.03
C VAL A 350 -17.87 -0.75 33.99
N LEU A 351 -16.73 -0.06 34.08
CA LEU A 351 -15.41 -0.70 34.06
C LEU A 351 -15.19 -1.63 35.25
N ALA A 352 -15.61 -1.22 36.45
CA ALA A 352 -15.51 -2.06 37.65
C ALA A 352 -16.37 -3.32 37.55
N ALA A 353 -17.60 -3.20 37.01
CA ALA A 353 -18.46 -4.36 36.76
C ALA A 353 -17.85 -5.30 35.70
N LYS A 354 -17.25 -4.75 34.64
CA LYS A 354 -16.56 -5.54 33.61
C LYS A 354 -15.37 -6.31 34.16
N GLU A 355 -14.55 -5.68 35.00
CA GLU A 355 -13.40 -6.32 35.65
C GLU A 355 -13.81 -7.51 36.51
N ALA A 356 -14.85 -7.32 37.34
CA ALA A 356 -15.37 -8.39 38.19
C ALA A 356 -15.89 -9.59 37.36
N ASP A 357 -16.64 -9.32 36.29
CA ASP A 357 -17.14 -10.34 35.35
C ASP A 357 -15.99 -11.03 34.60
N PHE A 358 -14.99 -10.27 34.14
CA PHE A 358 -13.79 -10.81 33.50
C PHE A 358 -13.05 -11.79 34.40
N HIS A 359 -12.80 -11.43 35.66
CA HIS A 359 -12.09 -12.31 36.59
C HIS A 359 -12.84 -13.62 36.84
N GLN A 360 -14.17 -13.59 36.84
CA GLN A 360 -15.02 -14.77 36.95
C GLN A 360 -14.94 -15.66 35.71
N VAL A 361 -15.02 -15.08 34.51
CA VAL A 361 -15.02 -15.83 33.25
C VAL A 361 -13.63 -16.40 32.93
N ALA A 362 -12.58 -15.59 33.04
CA ALA A 362 -11.22 -16.00 32.74
C ALA A 362 -10.57 -16.82 33.87
N ASN A 363 -11.20 -16.93 35.05
CA ASN A 363 -10.68 -17.66 36.21
C ASN A 363 -9.22 -17.27 36.55
N THR A 364 -9.00 -15.97 36.75
CA THR A 364 -7.66 -15.36 36.90
C THR A 364 -7.17 -15.33 38.35
N GLY A 365 -8.06 -15.55 39.32
CA GLY A 365 -7.74 -15.37 40.74
C GLY A 365 -7.33 -13.93 41.12
N MET A 366 -7.63 -12.95 40.26
CA MET A 366 -7.19 -11.54 40.40
C MET A 366 -5.66 -11.39 40.49
N GLN A 367 -4.90 -12.31 39.91
CA GLN A 367 -3.44 -12.24 39.88
C GLN A 367 -2.96 -11.89 38.46
N PRO A 368 -2.23 -10.76 38.28
CA PRO A 368 -1.63 -10.47 36.99
C PRO A 368 -0.60 -11.54 36.63
N VAL A 369 -0.30 -11.64 35.35
CA VAL A 369 0.82 -12.47 34.87
C VAL A 369 2.14 -11.98 35.46
N ALA A 370 3.16 -12.84 35.43
CA ALA A 370 4.49 -12.43 35.87
C ALA A 370 5.00 -11.24 35.02
N ASP A 371 5.83 -10.40 35.64
CA ASP A 371 6.51 -9.26 35.00
C ASP A 371 5.60 -8.17 34.39
N ASP A 372 4.27 -8.23 34.57
CA ASP A 372 3.40 -7.08 34.31
C ASP A 372 3.38 -6.13 35.52
N HIS A 373 4.09 -5.01 35.37
CA HIS A 373 4.20 -3.95 36.36
C HIS A 373 3.17 -2.84 36.23
N ASN A 374 2.24 -2.93 35.27
CA ASN A 374 1.15 -1.97 35.20
C ASN A 374 0.36 -1.98 36.52
N GLN A 375 -0.17 -0.84 36.93
CA GLN A 375 -1.06 -0.74 38.11
C GLN A 375 -2.30 0.10 37.81
N ARG A 376 -2.26 0.85 36.71
CA ARG A 376 -3.28 1.77 36.27
C ARG A 376 -3.44 1.63 34.76
N VAL A 377 -4.61 2.02 34.27
CA VAL A 377 -4.87 2.18 32.84
C VAL A 377 -5.47 3.56 32.61
N GLU A 378 -4.91 4.31 31.67
CA GLU A 378 -5.46 5.60 31.27
C GLU A 378 -6.55 5.39 30.22
N VAL A 379 -7.78 5.83 30.48
CA VAL A 379 -8.89 5.79 29.52
C VAL A 379 -9.05 7.19 28.93
N ALA A 380 -8.47 7.42 27.75
CA ALA A 380 -8.48 8.69 27.05
C ALA A 380 -9.72 8.79 26.14
N VAL A 381 -10.66 9.67 26.49
CA VAL A 381 -11.97 9.79 25.84
C VAL A 381 -12.10 11.14 25.12
N PHE A 382 -12.02 11.10 23.79
CA PHE A 382 -12.25 12.26 22.92
C PHE A 382 -13.75 12.56 22.80
N ALA A 383 -14.09 13.83 22.52
CA ALA A 383 -15.48 14.28 22.48
C ALA A 383 -16.28 13.69 21.32
N ASN A 384 -15.62 13.27 20.24
CA ASN A 384 -16.22 12.68 19.05
C ASN A 384 -15.13 12.03 18.18
N ASN A 385 -15.55 11.37 17.09
CA ASN A 385 -14.64 10.75 16.13
C ASN A 385 -13.66 11.75 15.50
N ASP A 386 -14.11 12.97 15.17
CA ASP A 386 -13.25 13.96 14.50
C ASP A 386 -12.08 14.37 15.39
N SER A 387 -12.34 14.65 16.68
CA SER A 387 -11.28 14.96 17.65
C SER A 387 -10.35 13.76 17.90
N TYR A 388 -10.89 12.54 17.89
CA TYR A 388 -10.07 11.33 17.98
C TYR A 388 -9.11 11.20 16.79
N VAL A 389 -9.62 11.37 15.57
CA VAL A 389 -8.84 11.33 14.33
C VAL A 389 -7.80 12.45 14.28
N ASP A 390 -8.16 13.66 14.70
CA ASP A 390 -7.27 14.84 14.64
C ASP A 390 -6.09 14.76 15.62
N TYR A 391 -6.31 14.23 16.84
CA TYR A 391 -5.34 14.40 17.93
C TYR A 391 -4.73 13.10 18.45
N SER A 392 -5.42 11.96 18.35
CA SER A 392 -5.00 10.75 19.07
C SER A 392 -3.67 10.20 18.56
N ALA A 393 -3.50 10.10 17.24
CA ALA A 393 -2.27 9.58 16.63
C ALA A 393 -1.04 10.38 17.07
N PHE A 394 -1.10 11.71 17.04
CA PHE A 394 0.00 12.55 17.52
C PHE A 394 0.26 12.39 19.03
N LEU A 395 -0.80 12.35 19.85
CA LEU A 395 -0.69 12.23 21.30
C LEU A 395 -0.13 10.87 21.74
N PHE A 396 -0.60 9.78 21.14
CA PHE A 396 -0.44 8.43 21.67
C PHE A 396 0.16 7.42 20.68
N GLY A 397 0.38 7.79 19.41
CA GLY A 397 0.99 6.93 18.40
C GLY A 397 0.07 5.84 17.83
N ASN A 398 -1.23 5.93 18.09
CA ASN A 398 -2.21 4.95 17.65
C ASN A 398 -2.74 5.21 16.24
N THR A 399 -3.27 4.17 15.60
CA THR A 399 -4.12 4.33 14.41
C THR A 399 -5.50 4.85 14.80
N THR A 400 -6.15 5.61 13.94
CA THR A 400 -7.48 6.20 14.21
C THR A 400 -8.60 5.64 13.31
N ASP A 401 -8.29 4.67 12.44
CA ASP A 401 -9.29 3.94 11.64
C ASP A 401 -9.87 2.75 12.43
N ASN A 402 -10.43 3.05 13.59
CA ASN A 402 -11.02 2.09 14.53
C ASN A 402 -11.99 2.81 15.48
N GLY A 403 -12.78 2.04 16.23
CA GLY A 403 -13.72 2.56 17.23
C GLY A 403 -13.08 2.92 18.58
N GLY A 404 -11.76 2.77 18.69
CA GLY A 404 -10.97 2.79 19.90
C GLY A 404 -9.82 1.78 19.81
N GLN A 405 -8.82 1.92 20.68
CA GLN A 405 -7.67 1.00 20.70
C GLN A 405 -7.04 0.93 22.10
N TYR A 406 -6.77 -0.29 22.57
CA TYR A 406 -5.87 -0.53 23.69
C TYR A 406 -4.39 -0.47 23.25
N LEU A 407 -3.62 0.32 23.99
CA LEU A 407 -2.19 0.58 23.84
C LEU A 407 -1.50 0.08 25.10
N GLU A 408 -1.01 -1.16 25.03
CA GLU A 408 -0.36 -1.82 26.15
C GLU A 408 0.96 -1.16 26.54
N GLY A 409 1.77 -0.79 25.55
CA GLY A 409 3.15 -0.36 25.78
C GLY A 409 4.04 -1.55 26.16
N ASN A 410 4.99 -1.34 27.08
CA ASN A 410 5.85 -2.41 27.60
C ASN A 410 5.45 -2.74 29.05
N PRO A 411 4.73 -3.84 29.32
CA PRO A 411 4.24 -4.14 30.66
C PRO A 411 5.37 -4.42 31.68
N ALA A 412 6.57 -4.78 31.23
CA ALA A 412 7.74 -4.98 32.08
C ALA A 412 8.48 -3.68 32.46
N ASP A 413 8.10 -2.53 31.90
CA ASP A 413 8.63 -1.23 32.32
C ASP A 413 7.77 -0.66 33.47
N GLU A 414 8.39 -0.38 34.62
CA GLU A 414 7.73 0.25 35.77
C GLU A 414 7.18 1.65 35.46
N HIS A 415 7.65 2.28 34.38
CA HIS A 415 7.19 3.59 33.90
C HIS A 415 6.19 3.50 32.75
N ASN A 416 5.77 2.29 32.39
CA ASN A 416 4.76 2.10 31.35
C ASN A 416 3.44 2.78 31.69
N THR A 417 2.74 3.24 30.65
CA THR A 417 1.39 3.77 30.79
C THR A 417 0.48 3.01 29.84
N ALA A 418 -0.08 1.90 30.33
CA ALA A 418 -1.19 1.23 29.66
C ALA A 418 -2.34 2.23 29.42
N ARG A 419 -2.82 2.28 28.18
CA ARG A 419 -3.82 3.27 27.77
C ARG A 419 -4.87 2.65 26.86
N PHE A 420 -6.12 2.98 27.08
CA PHE A 420 -7.18 2.78 26.11
C PHE A 420 -7.59 4.16 25.55
N VAL A 421 -7.59 4.32 24.23
CA VAL A 421 -8.06 5.52 23.54
C VAL A 421 -9.44 5.29 22.92
N ALA A 422 -10.36 6.22 23.12
CA ALA A 422 -11.78 6.07 22.77
C ALA A 422 -12.40 7.43 22.40
N TYR A 423 -13.61 7.39 21.84
CA TYR A 423 -14.41 8.61 21.62
C TYR A 423 -15.88 8.40 21.92
N ARG A 424 -16.60 9.52 22.09
CA ARG A 424 -18.06 9.48 22.26
C ARG A 424 -18.77 9.37 20.91
N TYR A 425 -19.74 8.47 20.80
CA TYR A 425 -20.59 8.36 19.61
C TYR A 425 -21.83 9.29 19.69
N ALA A 426 -22.10 9.89 20.86
CA ALA A 426 -23.19 10.85 21.05
C ALA A 426 -22.88 11.84 22.19
N ASN A 427 -23.34 13.10 22.07
CA ASN A 427 -23.01 14.17 23.01
C ASN A 427 -24.13 14.49 24.03
N GLY A 428 -25.06 13.56 24.24
CA GLY A 428 -26.13 13.69 25.22
C GLY A 428 -25.68 13.53 26.68
N GLU A 429 -26.65 13.55 27.61
CA GLU A 429 -26.42 13.33 29.04
C GLU A 429 -26.07 11.86 29.37
N GLU A 430 -26.47 10.92 28.51
CA GLU A 430 -26.15 9.50 28.66
C GLU A 430 -24.65 9.23 28.42
N LEU A 431 -24.14 8.13 28.99
CA LEU A 431 -22.79 7.66 28.71
C LEU A 431 -22.77 6.97 27.35
N SER A 432 -21.85 7.39 26.49
CA SER A 432 -21.85 7.07 25.06
C SER A 432 -20.44 6.87 24.52
N ILE A 433 -19.57 6.21 25.28
CA ILE A 433 -18.20 5.92 24.84
C ILE A 433 -18.24 4.67 23.95
N LEU A 434 -17.75 4.77 22.72
CA LEU A 434 -17.70 3.64 21.80
C LEU A 434 -16.68 2.60 22.30
N ASN A 435 -17.04 1.31 22.18
CA ASN A 435 -16.19 0.16 22.51
C ASN A 435 -15.57 0.13 23.93
N LEU A 436 -16.13 0.88 24.89
CA LEU A 436 -15.58 1.00 26.25
C LEU A 436 -15.29 -0.34 26.94
N GLU A 437 -16.26 -1.26 26.92
CA GLU A 437 -16.13 -2.58 27.56
C GLU A 437 -15.21 -3.53 26.78
N HIS A 438 -15.23 -3.42 25.46
CA HIS A 438 -14.43 -4.25 24.55
C HIS A 438 -12.94 -3.96 24.77
N GLU A 439 -12.55 -2.69 24.70
CA GLU A 439 -11.16 -2.26 24.84
C GLU A 439 -10.64 -2.40 26.27
N TYR A 440 -11.52 -2.25 27.28
CA TYR A 440 -11.15 -2.58 28.65
C TYR A 440 -10.92 -4.08 28.85
N THR A 441 -11.62 -4.94 28.09
CA THR A 441 -11.34 -6.38 28.10
C THR A 441 -9.96 -6.68 27.54
N HIS A 442 -9.51 -5.96 26.50
CA HIS A 442 -8.12 -6.09 26.01
C HIS A 442 -7.08 -5.75 27.08
N TYR A 443 -7.29 -4.67 27.85
CA TYR A 443 -6.43 -4.35 29.00
C TYR A 443 -6.39 -5.47 30.04
N LEU A 444 -7.55 -6.04 30.37
CA LEU A 444 -7.64 -7.11 31.36
C LEU A 444 -7.03 -8.43 30.84
N ASP A 445 -7.25 -8.78 29.57
CA ASP A 445 -6.70 -9.98 28.96
C ASP A 445 -5.17 -9.91 28.89
N ALA A 446 -4.64 -8.78 28.41
CA ALA A 446 -3.22 -8.46 28.44
C ALA A 446 -2.63 -8.66 29.85
N ARG A 447 -3.24 -8.03 30.86
CA ARG A 447 -2.71 -8.05 32.23
C ARG A 447 -2.80 -9.39 32.95
N PHE A 448 -3.88 -10.14 32.74
CA PHE A 448 -4.21 -11.29 33.59
C PHE A 448 -4.14 -12.64 32.86
N ASN A 449 -4.06 -12.64 31.53
CA ASN A 449 -3.99 -13.84 30.73
C ASN A 449 -2.72 -13.91 29.88
N GLN A 450 -2.23 -12.81 29.32
CA GLN A 450 -1.13 -12.82 28.35
C GLN A 450 0.21 -12.41 28.97
N TYR A 451 1.18 -13.32 29.09
CA TYR A 451 2.52 -12.94 29.55
C TYR A 451 3.29 -12.15 28.48
N GLY A 452 4.00 -11.10 28.89
CA GLY A 452 4.82 -10.30 27.97
C GLY A 452 4.01 -9.24 27.23
N SER A 453 4.54 -8.79 26.11
CA SER A 453 3.96 -7.74 25.27
C SER A 453 3.02 -8.28 24.20
N PHE A 454 2.21 -7.40 23.61
CA PHE A 454 1.34 -7.71 22.48
C PHE A 454 2.07 -8.39 21.32
N SER A 455 3.33 -8.03 21.04
CA SER A 455 4.13 -8.69 20.01
C SER A 455 4.50 -10.13 20.36
N ASP A 456 4.74 -10.44 21.64
CA ASP A 456 5.03 -11.80 22.10
C ASP A 456 3.83 -12.73 21.84
N ASN A 457 2.62 -12.22 22.07
CA ASN A 457 1.37 -12.95 21.82
C ASN A 457 1.21 -13.33 20.34
N LEU A 458 1.63 -12.44 19.42
CA LEU A 458 1.47 -12.62 17.98
C LEU A 458 2.57 -13.47 17.32
N ALA A 459 3.71 -13.66 18.00
CA ALA A 459 4.93 -14.24 17.41
C ALA A 459 4.75 -15.63 16.78
N HIS A 460 3.77 -16.42 17.25
CA HIS A 460 3.51 -17.79 16.77
C HIS A 460 2.15 -17.96 16.05
N GLY A 461 1.40 -16.88 15.85
CA GLY A 461 0.05 -16.92 15.28
C GLY A 461 -0.98 -17.61 16.18
N TYR A 462 -2.16 -17.93 15.64
CA TYR A 462 -3.23 -18.70 16.33
C TYR A 462 -3.76 -18.10 17.66
N VAL A 463 -3.61 -16.79 17.85
CA VAL A 463 -4.09 -16.08 19.05
C VAL A 463 -5.20 -15.06 18.76
N VAL A 464 -5.29 -14.52 17.53
CA VAL A 464 -6.21 -13.41 17.20
C VAL A 464 -7.68 -13.76 17.42
N TRP A 465 -8.08 -15.01 17.17
CA TRP A 465 -9.43 -15.49 17.46
C TRP A 465 -9.78 -15.37 18.95
N TRP A 466 -8.79 -15.56 19.83
CA TRP A 466 -8.93 -15.37 21.27
C TRP A 466 -8.97 -13.88 21.60
N LEU A 467 -7.98 -13.10 21.18
CA LEU A 467 -7.88 -11.67 21.53
C LEU A 467 -9.17 -10.92 21.18
N GLU A 468 -9.58 -10.95 19.91
CA GLU A 468 -10.75 -10.21 19.45
C GLU A 468 -12.06 -10.91 19.79
N GLY A 469 -12.09 -12.24 19.66
CA GLY A 469 -13.27 -13.03 19.97
C GLY A 469 -13.64 -13.03 21.45
N PHE A 470 -12.66 -12.96 22.35
CA PHE A 470 -12.88 -12.92 23.79
C PHE A 470 -13.35 -11.56 24.25
N ALA A 471 -12.81 -10.48 23.70
CA ALA A 471 -13.35 -9.13 23.90
C ALA A 471 -14.81 -9.03 23.43
N GLU A 472 -15.14 -9.58 22.26
CA GLU A 472 -16.52 -9.65 21.77
C GLU A 472 -17.42 -10.53 22.64
N TYR A 473 -16.91 -11.68 23.12
CA TYR A 473 -17.65 -12.55 24.04
C TYR A 473 -17.93 -11.85 25.37
N MET A 474 -16.95 -11.12 25.92
CA MET A 474 -17.12 -10.38 27.16
C MET A 474 -18.10 -9.21 27.01
N HIS A 475 -18.25 -8.65 25.82
CA HIS A 475 -19.25 -7.63 25.54
C HIS A 475 -20.66 -8.23 25.32
N TYR A 476 -20.81 -9.17 24.39
CA TYR A 476 -22.11 -9.68 23.95
C TYR A 476 -22.62 -10.91 24.70
N LYS A 477 -21.75 -11.67 25.38
CA LYS A 477 -22.04 -12.98 25.99
C LYS A 477 -22.70 -13.93 24.99
N GLN A 478 -23.98 -14.25 25.15
CA GLN A 478 -24.71 -15.13 24.24
C GLN A 478 -25.51 -14.37 23.16
N GLY A 479 -25.54 -13.04 23.22
CA GLY A 479 -26.46 -12.18 22.47
C GLY A 479 -25.91 -11.55 21.19
N TYR A 480 -24.81 -12.04 20.61
CA TYR A 480 -24.25 -11.44 19.40
C TYR A 480 -24.99 -11.90 18.13
N GLN A 481 -26.17 -11.32 17.89
CA GLN A 481 -27.06 -11.73 16.80
C GLN A 481 -26.39 -11.65 15.41
N ALA A 482 -25.62 -10.59 15.14
CA ALA A 482 -24.93 -10.43 13.86
C ALA A 482 -23.86 -11.53 13.60
N ALA A 483 -23.29 -12.12 14.64
CA ALA A 483 -22.39 -13.27 14.48
C ALA A 483 -23.17 -14.56 14.18
N ILE A 484 -24.34 -14.74 14.80
CA ILE A 484 -25.22 -15.89 14.54
C ILE A 484 -25.76 -15.86 13.10
N GLU A 485 -26.14 -14.69 12.60
CA GLU A 485 -26.63 -14.51 11.22
C GLU A 485 -25.60 -14.86 10.16
N LEU A 486 -24.31 -14.71 10.47
CA LEU A 486 -23.21 -15.03 9.55
C LEU A 486 -23.14 -16.52 9.21
N ILE A 487 -23.64 -17.40 10.09
CA ILE A 487 -23.62 -18.85 9.90
C ILE A 487 -24.37 -19.25 8.62
N ALA A 488 -25.45 -18.52 8.28
CA ALA A 488 -26.24 -18.77 7.07
C ALA A 488 -25.56 -18.33 5.77
N GLN A 489 -24.47 -17.56 5.84
CA GLN A 489 -23.70 -17.09 4.68
C GLN A 489 -22.55 -18.05 4.30
N GLY A 490 -22.43 -19.17 5.02
CA GLY A 490 -21.41 -20.19 4.83
C GLY A 490 -20.64 -20.46 6.12
N LYS A 491 -20.57 -21.73 6.53
CA LYS A 491 -19.89 -22.12 7.77
C LYS A 491 -18.37 -22.11 7.59
N MET A 492 -17.68 -21.50 8.55
CA MET A 492 -16.23 -21.64 8.71
C MET A 492 -15.91 -22.78 9.68
N SER A 493 -14.91 -23.59 9.37
CA SER A 493 -14.39 -24.61 10.29
C SER A 493 -13.69 -23.95 11.48
N LEU A 494 -13.66 -24.62 12.64
CA LEU A 494 -12.97 -24.11 13.83
C LEU A 494 -11.47 -23.93 13.55
N SER A 495 -10.84 -24.85 12.81
CA SER A 495 -9.46 -24.75 12.35
C SER A 495 -9.20 -23.47 11.55
N GLN A 496 -10.11 -23.09 10.65
CA GLN A 496 -9.99 -21.84 9.89
C GLN A 496 -10.17 -20.61 10.80
N VAL A 497 -11.12 -20.64 11.73
CA VAL A 497 -11.30 -19.54 12.69
C VAL A 497 -10.08 -19.38 13.59
N PHE A 498 -9.52 -20.48 14.10
CA PHE A 498 -8.32 -20.49 14.92
C PHE A 498 -7.08 -19.98 14.18
N ALA A 499 -6.97 -20.23 12.87
CA ALA A 499 -5.91 -19.71 12.03
C ALA A 499 -6.07 -18.22 11.64
N THR A 500 -6.96 -17.48 12.29
CA THR A 500 -7.20 -16.07 12.00
C THR A 500 -5.99 -15.19 12.37
N SER A 501 -5.78 -14.17 11.55
CA SER A 501 -4.79 -13.10 11.68
C SER A 501 -5.45 -11.76 11.34
N TYR A 502 -4.80 -10.65 11.71
CA TYR A 502 -5.28 -9.29 11.41
C TYR A 502 -5.32 -8.93 9.91
N SER A 503 -4.81 -9.79 9.02
CA SER A 503 -4.95 -9.60 7.57
C SER A 503 -6.30 -10.06 7.01
N HIS A 504 -7.13 -10.71 7.83
CA HIS A 504 -8.46 -11.16 7.42
C HIS A 504 -9.52 -10.07 7.60
N ASP A 505 -10.71 -10.30 7.08
CA ASP A 505 -11.82 -9.37 7.20
C ASP A 505 -12.41 -9.31 8.63
N THR A 506 -13.17 -8.24 8.89
CA THR A 506 -13.82 -7.98 10.18
C THR A 506 -14.76 -9.10 10.62
N ASN A 507 -15.44 -9.80 9.71
CA ASN A 507 -16.33 -10.90 10.11
C ASN A 507 -15.52 -12.07 10.64
N ARG A 508 -14.43 -12.44 9.96
CA ARG A 508 -13.56 -13.51 10.42
C ARG A 508 -12.88 -13.19 11.75
N ILE A 509 -12.39 -11.96 11.90
CA ILE A 509 -11.69 -11.52 13.12
C ILE A 509 -12.64 -11.50 14.32
N TYR A 510 -13.75 -10.78 14.23
CA TYR A 510 -14.58 -10.47 15.40
C TYR A 510 -15.74 -11.44 15.58
N ARG A 511 -16.53 -11.69 14.54
CA ARG A 511 -17.79 -12.47 14.63
C ARG A 511 -17.51 -13.97 14.69
N TRP A 512 -16.66 -14.47 13.80
CA TRP A 512 -16.22 -15.87 13.87
C TRP A 512 -15.34 -16.12 15.09
N GLY A 513 -14.42 -15.20 15.43
CA GLY A 513 -13.66 -15.25 16.68
C GLY A 513 -14.56 -15.39 17.91
N TYR A 514 -15.61 -14.55 18.01
CA TYR A 514 -16.64 -14.65 19.05
C TYR A 514 -17.29 -16.04 19.11
N LEU A 515 -17.72 -16.59 17.97
CA LEU A 515 -18.37 -17.90 17.92
C LEU A 515 -17.43 -19.01 18.40
N ALA A 516 -16.15 -18.96 18.02
CA ALA A 516 -15.14 -19.91 18.47
C ALA A 516 -14.88 -19.79 19.98
N VAL A 517 -14.73 -18.57 20.51
CA VAL A 517 -14.55 -18.36 21.96
C VAL A 517 -15.76 -18.84 22.75
N ARG A 518 -16.97 -18.49 22.30
CA ARG A 518 -18.20 -18.96 22.93
C ARG A 518 -18.28 -20.49 22.95
N PHE A 519 -18.04 -21.13 21.81
CA PHE A 519 -18.03 -22.59 21.69
C PHE A 519 -17.03 -23.23 22.67
N MET A 520 -15.81 -22.71 22.72
CA MET A 520 -14.76 -23.24 23.60
C MET A 520 -15.09 -23.03 25.08
N LEU A 521 -15.64 -21.87 25.47
CA LEU A 521 -16.03 -21.61 26.86
C LEU A 521 -17.25 -22.44 27.30
N GLU A 522 -18.25 -22.63 26.43
CA GLU A 522 -19.47 -23.37 26.76
C GLU A 522 -19.24 -24.89 26.77
N ASN A 523 -18.45 -25.42 25.84
CA ASN A 523 -18.34 -26.87 25.61
C ASN A 523 -16.99 -27.46 26.02
N HIS A 524 -15.92 -26.67 26.00
CA HIS A 524 -14.56 -27.13 26.29
C HIS A 524 -13.81 -26.24 27.31
N PRO A 525 -14.43 -25.88 28.45
CA PRO A 525 -13.80 -24.96 29.41
C PRO A 525 -12.47 -25.45 29.97
N GLN A 526 -12.27 -26.77 30.07
CA GLN A 526 -10.98 -27.35 30.50
C GLN A 526 -9.86 -27.13 29.48
N GLU A 527 -10.19 -27.14 28.19
CA GLU A 527 -9.21 -26.84 27.13
C GLU A 527 -8.85 -25.35 27.16
N VAL A 528 -9.83 -24.47 27.42
CA VAL A 528 -9.57 -23.04 27.63
C VAL A 528 -8.67 -22.81 28.84
N GLU A 529 -8.90 -23.49 29.97
CA GLU A 529 -8.02 -23.41 31.14
C GLU A 529 -6.58 -23.85 30.80
N GLY A 530 -6.42 -24.92 30.02
CA GLY A 530 -5.12 -25.39 29.55
C GLY A 530 -4.41 -24.38 28.65
N LEU A 531 -5.13 -23.80 27.69
CA LEU A 531 -4.63 -22.72 26.83
C LEU A 531 -4.21 -21.50 27.67
N LEU A 532 -5.08 -21.00 28.55
CA LEU A 532 -4.77 -19.85 29.41
C LEU A 532 -3.56 -20.11 30.33
N ALA A 533 -3.33 -21.33 30.78
CA ALA A 533 -2.12 -21.66 31.54
C ALA A 533 -0.83 -21.50 30.70
N LEU A 534 -0.87 -21.87 29.41
CA LEU A 534 0.26 -21.66 28.49
C LEU A 534 0.50 -20.17 28.24
N SER A 535 -0.55 -19.41 27.92
CA SER A 535 -0.48 -17.97 27.66
C SER A 535 0.03 -17.18 28.89
N ARG A 536 -0.49 -17.48 30.09
CA ARG A 536 -0.05 -16.83 31.36
C ARG A 536 1.40 -17.11 31.74
N SER A 537 2.01 -18.14 31.14
CA SER A 537 3.42 -18.50 31.35
C SER A 537 4.31 -18.19 30.16
N GLY A 538 3.80 -17.48 29.14
CA GLY A 538 4.55 -17.08 27.95
C GLY A 538 4.84 -18.21 26.97
N GLN A 539 4.18 -19.36 27.10
CA GLN A 539 4.41 -20.55 26.26
C GLN A 539 3.59 -20.48 24.96
N PHE A 540 3.73 -19.39 24.19
CA PHE A 540 2.91 -19.12 23.00
C PHE A 540 3.14 -20.07 21.83
N GLU A 541 4.33 -20.63 21.67
CA GLU A 541 4.58 -21.69 20.69
C GLU A 541 3.72 -22.93 20.98
N GLN A 542 3.65 -23.33 22.25
CA GLN A 542 2.86 -24.48 22.69
C GLN A 542 1.36 -24.17 22.62
N TRP A 543 0.96 -22.94 22.95
CA TRP A 543 -0.40 -22.45 22.70
C TRP A 543 -0.79 -22.66 21.24
N ALA A 544 0.03 -22.20 20.29
CA ALA A 544 -0.29 -22.28 18.87
C ALA A 544 -0.40 -23.74 18.39
N GLN A 545 0.48 -24.63 18.87
CA GLN A 545 0.42 -26.08 18.59
C GLN A 545 -0.85 -26.73 19.17
N GLN A 546 -1.23 -26.37 20.40
CA GLN A 546 -2.44 -26.87 21.05
C GLN A 546 -3.68 -26.39 20.29
N VAL A 547 -3.77 -25.09 19.96
CA VAL A 547 -4.89 -24.51 19.20
C VAL A 547 -5.06 -25.22 17.85
N GLN A 548 -3.97 -25.48 17.11
CA GLN A 548 -4.05 -26.25 15.85
C GLN A 548 -4.63 -27.66 16.05
N THR A 549 -4.20 -28.35 17.11
CA THR A 549 -4.69 -29.69 17.47
C THR A 549 -6.17 -29.66 17.82
N LEU A 550 -6.58 -28.70 18.64
CA LEU A 550 -7.98 -28.52 19.05
C LEU A 550 -8.89 -28.16 17.88
N GLY A 551 -8.42 -27.33 16.94
CA GLY A 551 -9.14 -27.00 15.72
C GLY A 551 -9.51 -28.27 14.93
N GLN A 552 -8.50 -29.10 14.63
CA GLN A 552 -8.72 -30.35 13.89
C GLN A 552 -9.61 -31.33 14.64
N GLN A 553 -9.44 -31.41 15.97
CA GLN A 553 -10.21 -32.31 16.83
C GLN A 553 -11.69 -31.92 16.89
N TYR A 554 -12.00 -30.62 16.95
CA TYR A 554 -13.35 -30.12 17.22
C TYR A 554 -14.06 -29.50 16.01
N ASP A 555 -13.47 -29.47 14.82
CA ASP A 555 -14.12 -28.95 13.59
C ASP A 555 -15.55 -29.53 13.38
N GLY A 556 -15.68 -30.85 13.49
CA GLY A 556 -16.97 -31.52 13.32
C GLY A 556 -17.95 -31.30 14.47
N GLU A 557 -17.47 -30.95 15.66
CA GLU A 557 -18.32 -30.60 16.80
C GLU A 557 -18.78 -29.14 16.72
N PHE A 558 -17.87 -28.23 16.40
CA PHE A 558 -18.16 -26.83 16.15
C PHE A 558 -19.23 -26.67 15.07
N ALA A 559 -19.08 -27.35 13.93
CA ALA A 559 -20.07 -27.31 12.84
C ALA A 559 -21.48 -27.72 13.28
N ARG A 560 -21.60 -28.72 14.18
CA ARG A 560 -22.86 -29.19 14.76
C ARG A 560 -23.39 -28.26 15.85
N TRP A 561 -22.51 -27.65 16.62
CA TRP A 561 -22.91 -26.64 17.62
C TRP A 561 -23.49 -25.40 16.92
N LEU A 562 -22.89 -24.97 15.80
CA LEU A 562 -23.43 -23.89 14.97
C LEU A 562 -24.85 -24.19 14.44
N ASP A 563 -25.17 -25.45 14.12
CA ASP A 563 -26.54 -25.86 13.72
C ASP A 563 -27.57 -25.68 14.85
N GLY A 564 -27.12 -25.71 16.10
CA GLY A 564 -27.97 -25.55 17.27
C GLY A 564 -28.26 -24.10 17.64
N LEU A 565 -27.59 -23.13 17.01
CA LEU A 565 -27.84 -21.71 17.21
C LEU A 565 -28.99 -21.27 16.30
N GLU A 566 -30.11 -20.81 16.87
CA GLU A 566 -31.27 -20.38 16.09
C GLU A 566 -30.93 -19.15 15.23
N VAL A 567 -30.99 -19.33 13.90
CA VAL A 567 -30.83 -18.25 12.91
C VAL A 567 -32.21 -17.94 12.32
N THR A 568 -32.71 -16.71 12.51
CA THR A 568 -33.75 -16.15 11.62
C THR A 568 -33.06 -15.74 10.31
N PRO A 569 -33.44 -16.29 9.14
CA PRO A 569 -32.57 -16.27 7.97
C PRO A 569 -32.71 -15.04 7.05
N GLU A 570 -31.57 -14.53 6.57
CA GLU A 570 -31.36 -14.00 5.20
C GLU A 570 -29.97 -14.46 4.68
N ASN A 571 -29.95 -15.10 3.49
CA ASN A 571 -28.81 -15.73 2.75
C ASN A 571 -27.88 -14.71 2.04
N PRO A 572 -26.65 -15.00 1.51
CA PRO A 572 -26.19 -16.25 0.82
C PRO A 572 -24.67 -16.67 0.94
N ASP A 573 -24.34 -17.78 0.25
CA ASP A 573 -23.13 -18.67 0.16
C ASP A 573 -21.83 -18.20 -0.58
N THR A 574 -20.79 -19.03 -0.42
CA THR A 574 -19.31 -19.02 -0.71
C THR A 574 -18.80 -19.62 -2.04
N ASP A 575 -17.53 -19.35 -2.45
CA ASP A 575 -16.46 -20.34 -2.85
C ASP A 575 -15.09 -19.66 -3.21
N PRO A 576 -13.87 -20.28 -3.10
CA PRO A 576 -13.14 -20.78 -4.32
C PRO A 576 -11.97 -21.82 -4.11
N ASP A 577 -11.43 -22.41 -5.20
CA ASP A 577 -10.04 -22.96 -5.24
C ASP A 577 -9.39 -23.10 -6.66
N THR A 578 -8.04 -23.13 -6.73
CA THR A 578 -7.11 -23.03 -7.93
C THR A 578 -6.25 -24.31 -8.10
N PRO A 579 -5.55 -24.67 -9.24
CA PRO A 579 -4.10 -24.29 -9.49
C PRO A 579 -3.38 -24.56 -10.90
N THR A 580 -2.18 -23.95 -11.09
CA THR A 580 -0.85 -24.37 -11.73
C THR A 580 -0.49 -24.52 -13.26
N GLU A 581 0.78 -24.14 -13.56
CA GLU A 581 1.63 -23.91 -14.79
C GLU A 581 2.49 -25.09 -15.37
N PRO A 582 3.18 -24.93 -16.54
CA PRO A 582 4.65 -25.21 -16.66
C PRO A 582 5.57 -24.47 -17.72
N SER A 583 6.77 -24.05 -17.27
CA SER A 583 8.19 -23.85 -17.76
C SER A 583 8.71 -23.64 -19.22
N ASP A 584 9.66 -22.69 -19.38
CA ASP A 584 10.59 -22.44 -20.52
C ASP A 584 12.09 -22.32 -20.08
N GLY A 585 13.07 -22.67 -20.93
CA GLY A 585 14.51 -22.56 -20.59
C GLY A 585 15.44 -22.13 -21.75
N VAL A 586 16.41 -21.25 -21.47
CA VAL A 586 17.38 -20.63 -22.41
C VAL A 586 18.78 -21.28 -22.29
N THR A 587 19.52 -21.47 -23.40
CA THR A 587 20.80 -22.23 -23.45
C THR A 587 22.06 -21.35 -23.60
N GLN A 588 23.16 -21.61 -22.89
CA GLN A 588 24.41 -20.84 -23.04
C GLN A 588 25.27 -21.27 -24.25
N LEU A 589 25.86 -20.32 -24.98
CA LEU A 589 26.91 -20.53 -25.99
C LEU A 589 28.30 -20.28 -25.42
N GLN A 590 29.25 -21.10 -25.84
CA GLN A 590 30.67 -20.87 -25.58
C GLN A 590 31.25 -20.00 -26.72
N ALA A 591 31.99 -18.95 -26.35
CA ALA A 591 32.61 -18.06 -27.32
C ALA A 591 33.63 -18.81 -28.21
N ASN A 592 33.70 -18.42 -29.48
CA ASN A 592 34.55 -18.97 -30.53
C ASN A 592 34.32 -20.48 -30.84
N GLN A 593 33.12 -21.01 -30.54
CA GLN A 593 32.69 -22.35 -30.91
C GLN A 593 31.45 -22.29 -31.79
N ASN A 594 31.35 -23.20 -32.77
CA ASN A 594 30.18 -23.34 -33.62
C ASN A 594 29.23 -24.42 -33.08
N ILE A 595 27.92 -24.15 -33.15
CA ILE A 595 26.88 -25.17 -32.93
C ILE A 595 25.99 -25.27 -34.15
N THR A 596 25.62 -26.48 -34.54
CA THR A 596 24.76 -26.72 -35.70
C THR A 596 23.30 -26.85 -35.26
N LEU A 597 22.43 -26.06 -35.88
CA LEU A 597 21.01 -25.96 -35.60
C LEU A 597 20.17 -26.49 -36.76
N SER A 598 18.99 -27.00 -36.44
CA SER A 598 17.92 -27.29 -37.38
C SER A 598 16.59 -26.99 -36.71
N GLY A 599 15.61 -26.53 -37.48
CA GLY A 599 14.30 -26.14 -36.97
C GLY A 599 13.26 -26.10 -38.08
N GLU A 600 12.01 -26.29 -37.71
CA GLU A 600 10.87 -26.09 -38.61
C GLU A 600 10.59 -24.60 -38.80
N ALA A 601 9.78 -24.27 -39.80
CA ALA A 601 9.29 -22.89 -39.96
C ALA A 601 8.62 -22.40 -38.66
N TYR A 602 8.95 -21.18 -38.27
CA TYR A 602 8.53 -20.49 -37.05
C TYR A 602 8.99 -21.12 -35.74
N SER A 603 9.90 -22.10 -35.78
CA SER A 603 10.53 -22.58 -34.55
C SER A 603 11.60 -21.61 -34.07
N GLU A 604 11.60 -21.33 -32.77
CA GLU A 604 12.53 -20.42 -32.10
C GLU A 604 13.43 -21.22 -31.15
N LYS A 605 14.72 -20.85 -31.12
CA LYS A 605 15.68 -21.37 -30.15
C LYS A 605 16.42 -20.22 -29.49
N LEU A 606 16.42 -20.22 -28.16
CA LEU A 606 16.96 -19.15 -27.35
C LEU A 606 18.32 -19.53 -26.77
N PHE A 607 19.28 -18.61 -26.94
CA PHE A 607 20.60 -18.75 -26.38
C PHE A 607 21.10 -17.47 -25.69
N TYR A 608 22.24 -17.57 -24.98
CA TYR A 608 23.00 -16.41 -24.51
C TYR A 608 24.52 -16.61 -24.55
N VAL A 609 25.28 -15.52 -24.63
CA VAL A 609 26.74 -15.48 -24.55
C VAL A 609 27.18 -14.33 -23.62
N ASP A 610 28.16 -14.58 -22.75
CA ASP A 610 28.72 -13.56 -21.85
C ASP A 610 29.94 -12.90 -22.51
N VAL A 611 29.88 -11.57 -22.72
CA VAL A 611 30.96 -10.77 -23.31
C VAL A 611 31.80 -10.13 -22.20
N PRO A 612 33.09 -10.48 -22.07
CA PRO A 612 33.96 -9.97 -21.00
C PRO A 612 34.42 -8.52 -21.26
N ALA A 613 34.88 -7.84 -20.20
CA ALA A 613 35.52 -6.53 -20.32
C ALA A 613 36.79 -6.58 -21.19
N ASN A 614 37.14 -5.44 -21.79
CA ASN A 614 38.24 -5.29 -22.76
C ASN A 614 38.05 -6.07 -24.07
N THR A 615 36.80 -6.44 -24.40
CA THR A 615 36.46 -7.00 -25.71
C THR A 615 36.63 -5.93 -26.78
N THR A 616 37.52 -6.14 -27.74
CA THR A 616 37.74 -5.22 -28.86
C THR A 616 36.88 -5.56 -30.06
N HIS A 617 36.41 -6.81 -30.15
CA HIS A 617 35.54 -7.26 -31.23
C HIS A 617 34.57 -8.34 -30.73
N PHE A 618 33.28 -8.18 -31.06
CA PHE A 618 32.24 -9.17 -30.80
C PHE A 618 31.30 -9.25 -32.01
N SER A 619 31.12 -10.45 -32.54
CA SER A 619 30.10 -10.73 -33.55
C SER A 619 29.41 -12.05 -33.32
N VAL A 620 28.18 -12.19 -33.82
CA VAL A 620 27.45 -13.46 -33.85
C VAL A 620 26.95 -13.68 -35.27
N ALA A 621 27.20 -14.88 -35.81
CA ALA A 621 26.83 -15.23 -37.16
C ALA A 621 26.11 -16.58 -37.24
N ILE A 622 25.17 -16.66 -38.19
CA ILE A 622 24.56 -17.91 -38.65
C ILE A 622 24.89 -18.14 -40.13
N GLU A 623 25.22 -19.38 -40.51
CA GLU A 623 25.50 -19.78 -41.89
C GLU A 623 24.95 -21.19 -42.17
N GLY A 624 24.09 -21.37 -43.18
CA GLY A 624 23.60 -22.70 -43.59
C GLY A 624 22.39 -22.72 -44.52
N ASP A 625 21.72 -23.88 -44.61
CA ASP A 625 20.61 -24.11 -45.53
C ASP A 625 19.24 -23.78 -44.91
N GLY A 626 18.37 -23.16 -45.71
CA GLY A 626 17.01 -22.75 -45.30
C GLY A 626 16.95 -21.28 -44.94
N ASP A 627 15.95 -20.91 -44.14
CA ASP A 627 15.61 -19.51 -43.87
C ASP A 627 15.39 -19.31 -42.37
N ALA A 628 16.45 -18.88 -41.70
CA ALA A 628 16.52 -18.69 -40.25
C ALA A 628 17.15 -17.35 -39.99
N ASP A 629 16.52 -16.59 -39.12
CA ASP A 629 16.89 -15.24 -38.78
C ASP A 629 17.51 -15.21 -37.39
N LEU A 630 18.52 -14.36 -37.22
CA LEU A 630 19.23 -14.09 -35.99
C LEU A 630 18.73 -12.77 -35.40
N TYR A 631 18.28 -12.84 -34.15
CA TYR A 631 17.80 -11.73 -33.35
C TYR A 631 18.60 -11.65 -32.06
N MET A 632 19.03 -10.47 -31.62
CA MET A 632 19.87 -10.31 -30.44
C MET A 632 19.47 -9.13 -29.56
N SER A 633 19.74 -9.27 -28.26
CA SER A 633 19.49 -8.26 -27.23
C SER A 633 20.56 -8.31 -26.14
N TYR A 634 20.94 -7.15 -25.63
CA TYR A 634 21.81 -7.01 -24.47
C TYR A 634 21.00 -7.04 -23.16
N ASN A 635 21.35 -7.95 -22.24
CA ASN A 635 20.74 -8.15 -20.92
C ASN A 635 19.22 -8.43 -20.89
N GLN A 636 18.59 -8.68 -22.04
CA GLN A 636 17.21 -9.12 -22.18
C GLN A 636 17.17 -10.33 -23.12
N VAL A 637 16.34 -11.33 -22.84
CA VAL A 637 16.17 -12.49 -23.74
C VAL A 637 15.63 -12.00 -25.07
N ALA A 638 16.38 -12.22 -26.15
CA ALA A 638 15.93 -11.87 -27.48
C ALA A 638 14.94 -12.93 -27.99
N HIS A 639 13.82 -12.48 -28.51
CA HIS A 639 12.88 -13.29 -29.30
C HIS A 639 12.75 -12.69 -30.70
N TYR A 640 12.25 -13.45 -31.68
CA TYR A 640 12.01 -12.92 -33.03
C TYR A 640 11.03 -11.73 -33.08
N TYR A 641 10.24 -11.56 -32.02
CA TYR A 641 9.29 -10.47 -31.85
C TYR A 641 9.72 -9.43 -30.80
N ASP A 642 10.83 -9.65 -30.11
CA ASP A 642 11.33 -8.75 -29.06
C ASP A 642 12.86 -8.85 -28.98
N PHE A 643 13.53 -8.00 -29.77
CA PHE A 643 14.98 -7.99 -29.91
C PHE A 643 15.49 -6.56 -30.11
N GLU A 644 16.74 -6.29 -29.74
CA GLU A 644 17.37 -4.98 -29.92
C GLU A 644 17.97 -4.80 -31.31
N VAL A 645 18.59 -5.86 -31.84
CA VAL A 645 19.27 -5.81 -33.14
C VAL A 645 19.04 -7.10 -33.92
N SER A 646 18.83 -6.93 -35.21
CA SER A 646 18.83 -8.00 -36.20
C SER A 646 19.28 -7.43 -37.54
N GLU A 647 20.00 -8.22 -38.30
CA GLU A 647 20.38 -7.91 -39.68
C GLU A 647 19.82 -8.98 -40.63
N PHE A 648 18.54 -9.35 -40.44
CA PHE A 648 17.98 -10.48 -41.16
C PHE A 648 17.96 -10.28 -42.67
N VAL A 649 18.29 -11.34 -43.41
CA VAL A 649 18.26 -11.39 -44.88
C VAL A 649 17.58 -12.68 -45.34
N ASP A 650 17.13 -12.73 -46.60
CA ASP A 650 16.55 -13.96 -47.13
C ASP A 650 17.59 -15.10 -47.10
N GLY A 651 17.34 -16.12 -46.28
CA GLY A 651 18.21 -17.29 -46.08
C GLY A 651 19.11 -17.20 -44.83
N SER A 652 19.58 -18.34 -44.33
CA SER A 652 20.33 -18.44 -43.05
C SER A 652 21.80 -17.98 -43.09
N ASN A 653 22.10 -16.81 -43.68
CA ASN A 653 23.45 -16.23 -43.75
C ASN A 653 23.46 -14.79 -43.20
N GLU A 654 23.58 -14.66 -41.88
CA GLU A 654 23.44 -13.38 -41.17
C GLU A 654 24.57 -13.21 -40.16
N GLU A 655 25.05 -11.98 -40.00
CA GLU A 655 26.05 -11.63 -39.00
C GLU A 655 25.68 -10.30 -38.33
N ILE A 656 25.71 -10.26 -37.00
CA ILE A 656 25.53 -9.04 -36.21
C ILE A 656 26.86 -8.72 -35.55
N GLN A 657 27.42 -7.55 -35.87
CA GLN A 657 28.66 -7.04 -35.27
C GLN A 657 28.37 -5.91 -34.30
N PHE A 658 28.92 -5.99 -33.09
CA PHE A 658 28.77 -4.94 -32.09
C PHE A 658 29.97 -3.99 -32.15
N ALA A 659 29.69 -2.71 -32.39
CA ALA A 659 30.70 -1.68 -32.42
C ALA A 659 31.27 -1.42 -31.02
N ALA A 660 32.58 -1.17 -30.96
CA ALA A 660 33.20 -0.61 -29.78
C ALA A 660 32.66 0.80 -29.50
N ASP A 661 32.44 1.12 -28.23
CA ASP A 661 32.01 2.46 -27.81
C ASP A 661 33.20 3.45 -27.82
N THR A 662 33.01 4.65 -27.27
CA THR A 662 34.04 5.70 -27.21
C THR A 662 35.29 5.31 -26.41
N SER A 663 35.24 4.25 -25.60
CA SER A 663 36.38 3.68 -24.88
C SER A 663 37.23 2.71 -25.71
N GLY A 664 36.76 2.34 -26.91
CA GLY A 664 37.44 1.40 -27.81
C GLY A 664 37.14 -0.07 -27.52
N TYR A 665 36.15 -0.37 -26.67
CA TYR A 665 35.72 -1.72 -26.34
C TYR A 665 34.21 -1.93 -26.57
N VAL A 666 33.82 -3.17 -26.84
CA VAL A 666 32.43 -3.61 -26.87
C VAL A 666 31.90 -3.66 -25.44
N LYS A 667 30.66 -3.19 -25.26
CA LYS A 667 29.96 -3.18 -23.98
C LYS A 667 29.97 -4.58 -23.33
N PRO A 668 30.60 -4.78 -22.17
CA PRO A 668 30.63 -6.08 -21.51
C PRO A 668 29.28 -6.40 -20.86
N GLY A 669 28.90 -7.68 -20.84
CA GLY A 669 27.64 -8.14 -20.28
C GLY A 669 27.07 -9.33 -21.04
N ARG A 670 25.83 -9.72 -20.72
CA ARG A 670 25.20 -10.90 -21.31
C ARG A 670 24.40 -10.50 -22.54
N TYR A 671 24.69 -11.13 -23.67
CA TYR A 671 23.92 -10.97 -24.89
C TYR A 671 23.07 -12.22 -25.11
N TYR A 672 21.76 -12.05 -25.23
CA TYR A 672 20.85 -13.12 -25.59
C TYR A 672 20.57 -13.08 -27.09
N LEU A 673 20.26 -14.24 -27.65
CA LEU A 673 19.99 -14.38 -29.06
C LEU A 673 18.89 -15.42 -29.34
N SER A 674 18.03 -15.11 -30.29
CA SER A 674 17.02 -16.01 -30.86
C SER A 674 17.43 -16.36 -32.28
N VAL A 675 17.46 -17.66 -32.57
CA VAL A 675 17.51 -18.16 -33.96
C VAL A 675 16.12 -18.69 -34.29
N THR A 676 15.44 -18.01 -35.21
CA THR A 676 14.04 -18.31 -35.56
C THR A 676 13.88 -18.59 -37.04
N GLY A 677 13.22 -19.70 -37.38
CA GLY A 677 12.95 -20.04 -38.77
C GLY A 677 11.86 -19.16 -39.40
N ARG A 678 12.15 -18.37 -40.43
CA ARG A 678 11.12 -17.81 -41.32
C ARG A 678 10.58 -18.87 -42.28
N GLY A 679 11.45 -19.80 -42.66
CA GLY A 679 11.15 -21.09 -43.26
C GLY A 679 11.77 -22.23 -42.47
N ARG A 680 11.64 -23.47 -42.97
CA ARG A 680 12.38 -24.60 -42.40
C ARG A 680 13.87 -24.41 -42.69
N TYR A 681 14.72 -24.63 -41.70
CA TYR A 681 16.17 -24.55 -41.82
C TYR A 681 16.86 -25.81 -41.28
N GLN A 682 17.96 -26.18 -41.91
CA GLN A 682 18.69 -27.39 -41.59
C GLN A 682 20.19 -27.17 -41.72
N ALA A 683 20.95 -27.66 -40.76
CA ALA A 683 22.41 -27.52 -40.71
C ALA A 683 22.93 -26.07 -40.69
N VAL A 684 22.24 -25.17 -39.98
CA VAL A 684 22.67 -23.78 -39.77
C VAL A 684 23.69 -23.71 -38.64
N ASN A 685 24.90 -23.26 -38.92
CA ASN A 685 25.95 -23.09 -37.92
C ASN A 685 25.85 -21.72 -37.27
N LEU A 686 25.63 -21.70 -35.95
CA LEU A 686 25.66 -20.52 -35.13
C LEU A 686 27.01 -20.40 -34.41
N THR A 687 27.65 -19.23 -34.54
CA THR A 687 28.96 -18.94 -33.92
C THR A 687 28.96 -17.56 -33.30
N ALA A 688 29.46 -17.43 -32.06
CA ALA A 688 29.72 -16.15 -31.40
C ALA A 688 31.23 -15.92 -31.27
N THR A 689 31.77 -14.89 -31.91
CA THR A 689 33.21 -14.59 -31.99
C THR A 689 33.58 -13.43 -31.06
N ILE A 690 34.57 -13.61 -30.19
CA ILE A 690 35.02 -12.58 -29.21
C ILE A 690 36.54 -12.46 -29.21
N ASP A 691 37.06 -11.24 -29.41
CA ASP A 691 38.48 -10.87 -29.26
C ASP A 691 38.67 -9.85 -28.12
N THR A 692 39.69 -10.03 -27.28
CA THR A 692 40.01 -9.12 -26.15
C THR A 692 41.44 -8.57 -26.25
N ALA A 693 41.65 -7.31 -25.83
CA ALA A 693 42.99 -6.72 -25.74
C ALA A 693 43.58 -6.85 -24.31
N ALA A 694 44.90 -7.02 -24.22
CA ALA A 694 45.62 -7.08 -22.94
C ALA A 694 45.74 -5.68 -22.28
N PRO A 695 45.52 -5.55 -20.96
CA PRO A 695 45.35 -4.25 -20.30
C PRO A 695 46.66 -3.48 -20.12
N THR A 696 46.59 -2.15 -20.31
CA THR A 696 47.60 -1.19 -19.80
C THR A 696 46.91 -0.29 -18.76
N PRO A 697 47.41 -0.15 -17.52
CA PRO A 697 46.64 0.47 -16.44
C PRO A 697 46.88 1.99 -16.33
N PRO A 698 45.83 2.81 -16.16
CA PRO A 698 45.89 4.06 -15.41
C PRO A 698 45.54 3.79 -13.93
N THR A 699 46.18 4.53 -13.04
CA THR A 699 45.97 4.42 -11.59
C THR A 699 44.59 5.01 -11.22
N GLN A 700 43.61 4.16 -10.90
CA GLN A 700 42.36 4.56 -10.23
C GLN A 700 42.62 4.73 -8.73
N GLU A 701 42.17 5.84 -8.15
CA GLU A 701 41.95 5.90 -6.70
C GLU A 701 40.85 4.89 -6.35
N GLN A 702 41.19 3.94 -5.49
CA GLN A 702 40.33 2.82 -5.12
C GLN A 702 39.46 3.22 -3.93
N ASP A 703 38.17 2.89 -3.96
CA ASP A 703 37.31 3.04 -2.79
C ASP A 703 37.83 2.21 -1.62
N ASP A 704 37.75 2.78 -0.42
CA ASP A 704 37.84 1.99 0.80
C ASP A 704 36.53 1.19 0.96
N LEU A 705 36.63 -0.14 0.88
CA LEU A 705 35.48 -1.04 0.96
C LEU A 705 35.14 -1.46 2.39
N ALA A 706 35.84 -0.92 3.40
CA ALA A 706 35.46 -1.14 4.79
C ALA A 706 34.06 -0.54 5.04
N PRO A 707 33.09 -1.34 5.53
CA PRO A 707 31.75 -0.83 5.75
C PRO A 707 31.72 0.29 6.78
N VAL A 708 31.04 1.38 6.45
CA VAL A 708 30.82 2.48 7.38
C VAL A 708 29.62 2.15 8.27
N MET A 709 29.83 2.15 9.58
CA MET A 709 28.76 1.93 10.55
C MET A 709 27.98 3.21 10.77
N LEU A 710 26.72 3.21 10.33
CA LEU A 710 25.80 4.33 10.46
C LEU A 710 25.17 4.34 11.86
N GLN A 711 24.73 5.52 12.28
CA GLN A 711 23.91 5.72 13.48
C GLN A 711 22.62 6.43 13.09
N SER A 712 21.50 6.01 13.67
CA SER A 712 20.21 6.64 13.40
C SER A 712 20.24 8.14 13.70
N GLY A 713 19.79 8.96 12.75
CA GLY A 713 19.74 10.42 12.82
C GLY A 713 21.08 11.14 12.65
N GLN A 714 22.19 10.43 12.38
CA GLN A 714 23.48 11.05 12.10
C GLN A 714 23.80 10.98 10.61
N ALA A 715 24.09 12.14 10.03
CA ALA A 715 24.52 12.25 8.65
C ALA A 715 25.97 11.79 8.48
N GLN A 716 26.19 10.91 7.51
CA GLN A 716 27.49 10.38 7.18
C GLN A 716 27.88 10.82 5.76
N HIS A 717 28.97 11.56 5.66
CA HIS A 717 29.55 11.91 4.35
C HIS A 717 30.33 10.70 3.81
N LEU A 718 30.08 10.34 2.56
CA LEU A 718 30.71 9.24 1.85
C LEU A 718 31.16 9.73 0.48
N THR A 719 32.45 9.58 0.18
CA THR A 719 32.96 9.68 -1.18
C THR A 719 32.92 8.30 -1.81
N VAL A 720 32.22 8.15 -2.92
CA VAL A 720 32.06 6.88 -3.63
C VAL A 720 32.64 7.05 -5.02
N HIS A 721 33.67 6.30 -5.39
CA HIS A 721 34.24 6.33 -6.74
C HIS A 721 33.56 5.31 -7.67
N GLN A 722 33.28 4.12 -7.15
CA GLN A 722 32.59 3.00 -7.80
C GLN A 722 31.66 2.27 -6.82
N GLN A 723 32.14 1.97 -5.62
CA GLN A 723 31.39 1.17 -4.67
C GLN A 723 31.74 1.52 -3.22
N ARG A 724 30.71 1.69 -2.38
CA ARG A 724 30.88 1.87 -0.94
C ARG A 724 29.87 1.00 -0.18
N TYR A 725 30.31 0.45 0.94
CA TYR A 725 29.46 -0.29 1.85
C TYR A 725 29.16 0.52 3.10
N ALA A 726 27.93 0.41 3.58
CA ALA A 726 27.52 0.93 4.87
C ALA A 726 26.61 -0.07 5.56
N ALA A 727 26.54 -0.05 6.88
CA ALA A 727 25.59 -0.87 7.61
C ALA A 727 25.07 -0.13 8.83
N VAL A 728 23.88 -0.50 9.26
CA VAL A 728 23.30 -0.01 10.50
C VAL A 728 22.79 -1.21 11.31
N TYR A 729 23.05 -1.20 12.62
CA TYR A 729 22.42 -2.18 13.52
C TYR A 729 21.03 -1.67 13.91
N VAL A 730 20.01 -2.43 13.56
CA VAL A 730 18.61 -2.15 13.87
C VAL A 730 18.26 -2.85 15.18
N PRO A 731 17.94 -2.12 16.25
CA PRO A 731 17.54 -2.71 17.52
C PRO A 731 16.12 -3.31 17.44
N GLU A 732 15.78 -4.11 18.45
CA GLU A 732 14.43 -4.65 18.62
C GLU A 732 13.42 -3.52 18.83
N GLY A 733 12.19 -3.70 18.30
CA GLY A 733 11.13 -2.70 18.35
C GLY A 733 11.12 -1.66 17.23
N VAL A 734 12.11 -1.68 16.32
CA VAL A 734 12.07 -0.87 15.09
C VAL A 734 11.27 -1.62 14.01
N SER A 735 10.26 -0.94 13.48
CA SER A 735 9.33 -1.49 12.47
C SER A 735 9.72 -1.12 11.04
N GLU A 736 10.43 0.00 10.87
CA GLU A 736 10.88 0.46 9.57
C GLU A 736 12.20 1.25 9.67
N VAL A 737 13.10 1.03 8.72
CA VAL A 737 14.32 1.83 8.55
C VAL A 737 14.19 2.64 7.28
N ARG A 738 14.36 3.95 7.40
CA ARG A 738 14.35 4.88 6.26
C ARG A 738 15.74 5.42 5.99
N ILE A 739 16.09 5.52 4.73
CA ILE A 739 17.42 5.89 4.27
C ILE A 739 17.29 7.01 3.24
N TRP A 740 18.06 8.08 3.46
CA TRP A 740 18.25 9.16 2.51
C TRP A 740 19.69 9.18 2.05
N LEU A 741 19.86 9.32 0.74
CA LEU A 741 21.12 9.65 0.09
C LEU A 741 20.94 11.00 -0.56
N SER A 742 21.79 11.97 -0.21
CA SER A 742 21.74 13.32 -0.77
C SER A 742 23.05 13.63 -1.48
N ASP A 743 22.95 14.09 -2.72
CA ASP A 743 24.07 14.53 -3.52
C ASP A 743 24.69 15.81 -2.94
N LEU A 744 26.01 15.78 -2.70
CA LEU A 744 26.81 16.89 -2.21
C LEU A 744 27.63 17.58 -3.31
N THR A 745 27.65 17.03 -4.52
CA THR A 745 28.53 17.50 -5.59
C THR A 745 27.97 18.76 -6.25
N PRO A 746 28.74 19.87 -6.33
CA PRO A 746 28.24 21.10 -6.91
C PRO A 746 28.22 21.04 -8.45
N SER A 747 27.03 20.90 -9.05
CA SER A 747 26.63 21.18 -10.45
C SER A 747 27.52 20.67 -11.62
N ASP A 748 26.85 20.09 -12.61
CA ASP A 748 27.30 19.60 -13.94
C ASP A 748 28.02 18.24 -14.02
N SER A 749 28.41 17.61 -12.91
CA SER A 749 28.71 16.18 -12.89
C SER A 749 27.48 15.39 -12.45
N GLN A 750 26.82 14.69 -13.37
CA GLN A 750 25.71 13.79 -13.02
C GLN A 750 26.27 12.44 -12.59
N GLY A 751 26.68 12.35 -11.32
CA GLY A 751 26.82 11.05 -10.68
C GLY A 751 25.46 10.33 -10.69
N ASN A 752 25.49 9.01 -10.88
CA ASN A 752 24.30 8.18 -10.77
C ASN A 752 24.61 7.04 -9.82
N MET A 753 24.09 7.14 -8.60
CA MET A 753 24.33 6.15 -7.57
C MET A 753 23.09 5.36 -7.24
N ASN A 754 23.21 4.05 -7.34
CA ASN A 754 22.19 3.11 -6.94
C ASN A 754 22.42 2.71 -5.48
N LEU A 755 21.35 2.73 -4.68
CA LEU A 755 21.36 2.27 -3.30
C LEU A 755 20.65 0.92 -3.21
N TYR A 756 21.38 -0.10 -2.78
CA TYR A 756 20.85 -1.44 -2.52
C TYR A 756 20.91 -1.74 -1.02
N ALA A 757 19.94 -2.52 -0.53
CA ALA A 757 19.87 -2.94 0.86
C ALA A 757 19.48 -4.43 1.00
N SER A 758 20.01 -5.07 2.04
CA SER A 758 19.61 -6.43 2.44
C SER A 758 19.79 -6.64 3.95
N ARG A 759 18.84 -7.34 4.56
CA ARG A 759 18.86 -7.70 5.98
C ARG A 759 19.79 -8.89 6.29
N GLU A 760 20.12 -9.69 5.27
CA GLU A 760 20.78 -10.99 5.48
C GLU A 760 22.22 -11.03 4.99
N HIS A 761 22.53 -10.24 3.97
CA HIS A 761 23.83 -10.26 3.29
C HIS A 761 24.22 -8.86 2.83
N TRP A 762 25.49 -8.67 2.49
CA TRP A 762 25.91 -7.47 1.76
C TRP A 762 25.21 -7.45 0.39
N PRO A 763 24.43 -6.40 0.07
CA PRO A 763 23.67 -6.37 -1.17
C PRO A 763 24.57 -6.06 -2.36
N THR A 764 24.21 -6.58 -3.51
CA THR A 764 24.79 -6.22 -4.82
C THR A 764 23.67 -5.81 -5.77
N PRO A 765 23.99 -5.22 -6.94
CA PRO A 765 22.98 -4.95 -7.96
C PRO A 765 22.17 -6.19 -8.35
N GLU A 766 22.80 -7.37 -8.40
CA GLU A 766 22.20 -8.65 -8.79
C GLU A 766 21.50 -9.35 -7.61
N GLN A 767 21.92 -9.09 -6.37
CA GLN A 767 21.41 -9.76 -5.19
C GLN A 767 21.13 -8.74 -4.08
N HIS A 768 19.87 -8.32 -3.97
CA HIS A 768 19.39 -7.39 -2.95
C HIS A 768 17.96 -7.72 -2.54
N GLN A 769 17.54 -7.24 -1.38
CA GLN A 769 16.13 -7.33 -0.95
C GLN A 769 15.38 -6.04 -1.31
N PHE A 770 16.08 -4.90 -1.27
CA PHE A 770 15.53 -3.59 -1.58
C PHE A 770 16.51 -2.80 -2.45
N ALA A 771 15.99 -2.01 -3.38
CA ALA A 771 16.77 -1.14 -4.24
C ALA A 771 16.04 0.17 -4.43
N SER A 772 16.78 1.27 -4.37
CA SER A 772 16.25 2.56 -4.77
C SER A 772 16.00 2.55 -6.28
N ARG A 773 14.95 3.25 -6.73
CA ARG A 773 14.52 3.25 -8.14
C ARG A 773 14.81 4.57 -8.85
N TYR A 774 15.23 5.59 -8.11
CA TYR A 774 15.41 6.92 -8.64
C TYR A 774 16.70 7.05 -9.46
N ALA A 775 16.66 7.89 -10.49
CA ALA A 775 17.85 8.24 -11.25
C ALA A 775 18.66 9.35 -10.53
N GLY A 776 19.99 9.28 -10.60
CA GLY A 776 20.91 10.24 -10.00
C GLY A 776 21.45 9.76 -8.64
N SER A 777 22.16 10.63 -7.91
CA SER A 777 22.75 10.25 -6.62
C SER A 777 21.86 10.51 -5.41
N ASN A 778 20.75 11.23 -5.59
CA ASN A 778 19.77 11.41 -4.53
C ASN A 778 18.81 10.21 -4.49
N GLN A 779 18.81 9.48 -3.38
CA GLN A 779 18.06 8.23 -3.23
C GLN A 779 17.25 8.22 -1.95
N TYR A 780 16.12 7.51 -1.97
CA TYR A 780 15.30 7.25 -0.79
C TYR A 780 14.88 5.78 -0.76
N LEU A 781 14.93 5.17 0.42
CA LEU A 781 14.42 3.84 0.69
C LEU A 781 13.66 3.82 2.03
N ALA A 782 12.54 3.11 2.06
CA ALA A 782 11.83 2.73 3.28
C ALA A 782 11.78 1.20 3.34
N ILE A 783 12.34 0.62 4.39
CA ILE A 783 12.58 -0.81 4.53
C ILE A 783 11.86 -1.31 5.78
N PRO A 784 10.83 -2.15 5.66
CA PRO A 784 10.20 -2.76 6.82
C PRO A 784 11.15 -3.74 7.51
N VAL A 785 11.17 -3.70 8.83
CA VAL A 785 12.00 -4.55 9.68
C VAL A 785 11.12 -5.23 10.73
N GLU A 786 11.27 -6.54 10.85
CA GLU A 786 10.48 -7.35 11.77
C GLU A 786 11.31 -7.90 12.93
N GLN A 787 12.64 -7.86 12.82
CA GLN A 787 13.58 -8.44 13.78
C GLN A 787 14.81 -7.57 13.91
N SER A 788 15.41 -7.56 15.11
CA SER A 788 16.69 -6.88 15.34
C SER A 788 17.80 -7.53 14.51
N GLY A 789 18.75 -6.73 14.03
CA GLY A 789 19.85 -7.23 13.20
C GLY A 789 20.52 -6.14 12.37
N TYR A 790 21.53 -6.53 11.60
CA TYR A 790 22.19 -5.60 10.69
C TYR A 790 21.41 -5.44 9.40
N LEU A 791 21.20 -4.20 9.00
CA LEU A 791 20.80 -3.85 7.65
C LEU A 791 22.03 -3.37 6.89
N HIS A 792 22.34 -4.07 5.80
CA HIS A 792 23.53 -3.86 4.99
C HIS A 792 23.16 -3.06 3.75
N PHE A 793 24.03 -2.12 3.38
CA PHE A 793 23.85 -1.23 2.23
C PHE A 793 25.05 -1.31 1.29
N SER A 794 24.76 -1.20 0.00
CA SER A 794 25.77 -1.00 -1.04
C SER A 794 25.38 0.16 -1.92
N LEU A 795 26.24 1.17 -1.96
CA LEU A 795 26.17 2.30 -2.86
C LEU A 795 27.02 1.94 -4.07
N ASN A 796 26.42 1.94 -5.26
CA ASN A 796 27.11 1.60 -6.51
C ASN A 796 26.98 2.74 -7.50
N ALA A 797 28.12 3.17 -8.03
CA ALA A 797 28.24 4.21 -9.03
C ALA A 797 28.75 3.60 -10.34
N PRO A 798 27.87 2.98 -11.17
CA PRO A 798 28.30 2.20 -12.34
C PRO A 798 28.97 3.03 -13.45
N GLN A 799 28.77 4.35 -13.45
CA GLN A 799 29.31 5.25 -14.47
C GLN A 799 30.34 6.21 -13.87
N GLN A 800 29.92 6.98 -12.87
CA GLN A 800 30.72 8.00 -12.22
C GLN A 800 30.32 8.10 -10.75
N GLY A 801 31.34 8.01 -9.89
CA GLY A 801 31.25 8.23 -8.47
C GLY A 801 30.79 9.62 -8.05
N ASP A 802 30.33 9.74 -6.81
CA ASP A 802 29.80 10.98 -6.25
C ASP A 802 30.15 11.16 -4.77
N ASP A 803 30.16 12.41 -4.31
CA ASP A 803 30.16 12.73 -2.88
C ASP A 803 28.71 12.81 -2.39
N VAL A 804 28.38 12.04 -1.37
CA VAL A 804 27.03 11.99 -0.82
C VAL A 804 26.98 12.09 0.69
N GLU A 805 25.83 12.54 1.16
CA GLU A 805 25.42 12.43 2.55
C GLU A 805 24.39 11.30 2.68
N MET A 806 24.71 10.29 3.50
CA MET A 806 23.81 9.19 3.83
C MET A 806 23.29 9.36 5.27
N VAL A 807 21.97 9.31 5.44
CA VAL A 807 21.30 9.39 6.76
C VAL A 807 20.30 8.25 6.88
N VAL A 808 20.27 7.61 8.05
CA VAL A 808 19.29 6.55 8.37
C VAL A 808 18.44 6.95 9.56
N TYR A 809 17.16 6.59 9.56
CA TYR A 809 16.24 6.81 10.67
C TYR A 809 15.47 5.54 10.99
N PHE A 810 15.29 5.28 12.28
CA PHE A 810 14.47 4.19 12.79
C PHE A 810 13.08 4.68 13.14
N HIS A 811 12.06 3.92 12.74
CA HIS A 811 10.66 4.21 12.97
C HIS A 811 9.93 3.06 13.66
#